data_AF-A0A6A5ZQ79-F1
#
_entry.id   AF-A0A6A5ZQ79-F1
#
_cell.length_a   1.000
_cell.length_b   1.000
_cell.length_c   1.000
_cell.angle_alpha   90.00
_cell.angle_beta   90.00
_cell.angle_gamma   90.00
#
_symmetry.space_group_name_H-M   'P 1'
#
loop_
_entity.id
_entity.type
_entity.pdbx_description
1 polymer ?
#
loop_
_entity_poly.entity_id
_entity_poly.type
_entity_poly.pdbx_seq_one_letter_code
_entity_poly.pdbx_strand_id
1 'polypeptide(L)'
;MAVPSYFDSDSDSRESTPDSDTMMDSDAMSEAQKLRSPFLRLPVDIFKCVADYLDRDAAWSLKRSCRGLSRSKTVDQLLYKHPVQLNDVRDLRLGDWKYKSMGEDKWNNFRSSINDSNRTYVQKLAMSHWCSIDDFKWIEEHLPSLTCLDVSAIKDFVWTPEQTWTWKELAEACPKLFGRIEELEVSNWADYTAHSRIEYSYSYNDYRFKTKFRISRRRDGGSVAKMIFPICTQLKTLAIRERYSGFHTWNEWEVHQRVCCLVDGIRSYCPSTLTKLRVHDYAPYRSLFSTDASAWPNLAEIEIGLYSWMEERRDRDVIGPIPYRITPGHHHREEEEAFDDKTYDACERDHMKLGNHVVQGSSASFEDLLYNLRTIGDRFPKVKVKPIDTLRDIVLHPFHLVNVTQRRNIHGQQQTQVPAADPVSSPAIQVALKWLATQCDWKPILAWDSMMCDVFPANLEPNRQFLPKGDVLSRIQSMIKTLRSLNIPIRLSIGDRTNTCPNSGLDGSLYFGDYKCFVGENDDKHEELLPTQARFNLSGIAHLVDELTIQYPVDVPGVAGFARSSKRPTSKETELLNKEKKGWQRFWARYALQFKNLKKLTAIIPNDIFSDWGTSPNLRHLFASNKWDVLEVDDRCFSDLAFISHMMPFSSFRNYNFARKRPRLRFVQRVFFRKDESGLDLGPPPLSEDEREEMDISDEMIAKVQDLPAHRFWSPKRPKAASPSKGRKRKTDDDDEDKAEHALKKARAELAAALGDDIDV
;
A
#
# COMPACT_ATOMS: atom_id res chain seq x y z
N MET A 1 14.50 64.04 5.20
CA MET A 1 13.22 64.27 4.47
C MET A 1 12.12 63.62 5.28
N ALA A 2 11.02 64.34 5.43
CA ALA A 2 10.12 64.28 6.57
C ALA A 2 9.18 63.07 6.63
N VAL A 3 8.81 62.77 7.88
CA VAL A 3 7.79 61.84 8.39
C VAL A 3 6.38 62.26 7.93
N PRO A 4 5.40 61.34 7.92
CA PRO A 4 4.34 61.47 8.92
C PRO A 4 3.99 60.14 9.63
N SER A 5 3.75 60.31 10.93
CA SER A 5 3.24 59.38 11.93
C SER A 5 1.79 59.74 12.27
N TYR A 6 0.94 58.76 12.55
CA TYR A 6 -0.25 58.84 13.44
C TYR A 6 -0.60 57.38 13.82
N PHE A 7 -0.27 56.89 15.02
CA PHE A 7 -0.95 56.94 16.34
C PHE A 7 -2.26 56.13 16.48
N ASP A 8 -2.13 55.09 17.32
CA ASP A 8 -3.02 54.45 18.29
C ASP A 8 -4.53 54.23 18.06
N SER A 9 -4.92 52.97 18.27
CA SER A 9 -6.18 52.57 18.91
C SER A 9 -6.03 51.17 19.52
N ASP A 10 -5.93 51.17 20.85
CA ASP A 10 -6.23 50.17 21.89
C ASP A 10 -6.67 48.73 21.57
N SER A 11 -6.17 47.88 22.46
CA SER A 11 -6.63 46.56 22.92
C SER A 11 -7.97 46.03 22.39
N ASP A 12 -7.93 44.80 21.86
CA ASP A 12 -8.69 43.73 22.50
C ASP A 12 -8.15 42.36 22.12
N SER A 13 -7.85 41.58 23.15
CA SER A 13 -7.54 40.15 23.09
C SER A 13 -8.70 39.38 22.47
N ARG A 14 -8.46 38.72 21.34
CA ARG A 14 -9.34 37.64 20.86
C ARG A 14 -8.52 36.37 20.66
N GLU A 15 -8.59 35.55 21.70
CA GLU A 15 -8.43 34.11 21.61
C GLU A 15 -9.31 33.59 20.47
N SER A 16 -8.71 33.18 19.36
CA SER A 16 -9.42 32.48 18.29
C SER A 16 -9.21 30.98 18.43
N THR A 17 -10.00 30.39 19.33
CA THR A 17 -10.55 29.04 19.13
C THR A 17 -11.30 28.99 17.79
N PRO A 18 -11.19 27.93 16.98
CA PRO A 18 -12.00 27.82 15.78
C PRO A 18 -13.46 27.60 16.18
N ASP A 19 -14.32 28.52 15.76
CA ASP A 19 -15.77 28.51 15.96
C ASP A 19 -16.37 27.15 15.58
N SER A 20 -16.82 26.45 16.60
CA SER A 20 -17.64 25.25 16.49
C SER A 20 -19.12 25.66 16.50
N ASP A 21 -19.59 26.37 15.48
CA ASP A 21 -21.03 26.66 15.38
C ASP A 21 -21.49 26.84 13.93
N THR A 22 -21.74 25.72 13.26
CA THR A 22 -22.84 25.55 12.29
C THR A 22 -22.89 24.09 11.84
N MET A 23 -23.47 23.21 12.65
CA MET A 23 -23.93 21.91 12.19
C MET A 23 -25.41 21.75 12.48
N MET A 24 -26.16 21.58 11.39
CA MET A 24 -27.62 21.46 11.36
C MET A 24 -28.13 20.37 12.30
N ASP A 25 -29.27 20.65 12.94
CA ASP A 25 -30.03 19.75 13.80
C ASP A 25 -30.22 18.35 13.18
N SER A 26 -29.51 17.37 13.72
CA SER A 26 -29.87 15.96 13.64
C SER A 26 -30.41 15.50 14.99
N ASP A 27 -31.48 16.13 15.46
CA ASP A 27 -32.10 15.83 16.74
C ASP A 27 -33.22 14.80 16.58
N ALA A 28 -32.86 13.51 16.72
CA ALA A 28 -33.78 12.42 17.08
C ALA A 28 -33.04 11.13 17.50
N MET A 29 -31.93 11.22 18.25
CA MET A 29 -31.43 10.08 19.03
C MET A 29 -31.41 10.47 20.50
N SER A 30 -32.26 9.81 21.30
CA SER A 30 -32.38 10.09 22.74
C SER A 30 -31.02 10.02 23.43
N GLU A 31 -30.77 10.90 24.40
CA GLU A 31 -29.54 10.89 25.21
C GLU A 31 -29.24 9.52 25.83
N ALA A 32 -30.27 8.72 26.11
CA ALA A 32 -30.15 7.37 26.63
C ALA A 32 -29.46 6.38 25.64
N GLN A 33 -29.53 6.63 24.33
CA GLN A 33 -28.79 5.85 23.31
C GLN A 33 -27.36 6.35 23.12
N LYS A 34 -27.09 7.65 23.29
CA LYS A 34 -25.73 8.22 23.23
C LYS A 34 -24.84 7.66 24.36
N LEU A 35 -25.42 7.37 25.51
CA LEU A 35 -24.77 6.71 26.65
C LEU A 35 -24.60 5.19 26.53
N ARG A 36 -25.09 4.54 25.45
CA ARG A 36 -25.04 3.07 25.29
C ARG A 36 -23.82 2.55 24.54
N SER A 37 -22.96 3.41 23.98
CA SER A 37 -21.73 2.94 23.34
C SER A 37 -20.82 2.27 24.38
N PRO A 38 -20.55 0.96 24.29
CA PRO A 38 -19.65 0.26 25.21
C PRO A 38 -18.26 0.91 25.24
N PHE A 39 -17.84 1.48 24.10
CA PHE A 39 -16.59 2.19 23.92
C PHE A 39 -16.46 3.43 24.81
N LEU A 40 -17.52 4.24 24.93
CA LEU A 40 -17.51 5.46 25.77
C LEU A 40 -17.62 5.14 27.28
N ARG A 41 -17.88 3.88 27.63
CA ARG A 41 -17.90 3.39 29.02
C ARG A 41 -16.63 2.65 29.41
N LEU A 42 -15.68 2.48 28.48
CA LEU A 42 -14.41 1.85 28.82
C LEU A 42 -13.72 2.69 29.90
N PRO A 43 -13.28 2.07 31.00
CA PRO A 43 -12.37 2.70 31.94
C PRO A 43 -11.17 3.30 31.21
N VAL A 44 -10.64 4.43 31.70
CA VAL A 44 -9.59 5.21 31.00
C VAL A 44 -8.33 4.39 30.74
N ASP A 45 -8.00 3.47 31.63
CA ASP A 45 -6.93 2.48 31.50
C ASP A 45 -7.18 1.50 30.35
N ILE A 46 -8.38 0.96 30.21
CA ILE A 46 -8.75 0.09 29.08
C ILE A 46 -8.78 0.89 27.77
N PHE A 47 -9.31 2.11 27.81
CA PHE A 47 -9.28 3.00 26.64
C PHE A 47 -7.85 3.33 26.23
N LYS A 48 -6.92 3.52 27.17
CA LYS A 48 -5.49 3.70 26.87
C LYS A 48 -4.91 2.49 26.12
N CYS A 49 -5.25 1.27 26.53
CA CYS A 49 -4.84 0.08 25.79
C CYS A 49 -5.35 0.06 24.35
N VAL A 50 -6.56 0.58 24.09
CA VAL A 50 -7.09 0.72 22.72
C VAL A 50 -6.41 1.87 21.99
N ALA A 51 -6.20 3.00 22.68
CA ALA A 51 -5.56 4.20 22.18
C ALA A 51 -4.13 3.92 21.69
N ASP A 52 -3.39 3.01 22.32
CA ASP A 52 -2.06 2.58 21.89
C ASP A 52 -2.03 1.96 20.47
N TYR A 53 -3.18 1.51 19.95
CA TYR A 53 -3.32 0.99 18.58
C TYR A 53 -3.87 2.02 17.59
N LEU A 54 -4.18 3.23 18.03
CA LEU A 54 -4.69 4.29 17.16
C LEU A 54 -3.55 5.15 16.63
N ASP A 55 -3.57 5.43 15.34
CA ASP A 55 -2.70 6.43 14.75
C ASP A 55 -3.22 7.86 14.99
N ARG A 56 -2.41 8.84 14.57
CA ARG A 56 -2.73 10.26 14.68
C ARG A 56 -4.05 10.62 14.00
N ASP A 57 -4.34 10.01 12.85
CA ASP A 57 -5.48 10.38 12.00
C ASP A 57 -6.78 9.78 12.57
N ALA A 58 -6.71 8.58 13.13
CA ALA A 58 -7.75 7.97 13.94
C ALA A 58 -8.01 8.77 15.22
N ALA A 59 -6.96 9.23 15.91
CA ALA A 59 -7.11 10.11 17.07
C ALA A 59 -7.79 11.44 16.71
N TRP A 60 -7.43 12.04 15.56
CA TRP A 60 -8.10 13.23 15.03
C TRP A 60 -9.58 12.96 14.71
N SER A 61 -9.87 11.81 14.11
CA SER A 61 -11.23 11.38 13.80
C SER A 61 -12.07 11.19 15.06
N LEU A 62 -11.50 10.61 16.11
CA LEU A 62 -12.14 10.51 17.43
C LEU A 62 -12.44 11.89 18.02
N LYS A 63 -11.46 12.82 17.96
CA LYS A 63 -11.63 14.17 18.50
C LYS A 63 -12.76 14.94 17.80
N ARG A 64 -12.91 14.77 16.48
CA ARG A 64 -13.98 15.41 15.68
C ARG A 64 -15.34 14.73 15.84
N SER A 65 -15.36 13.40 15.86
CA SER A 65 -16.60 12.61 15.78
C SER A 65 -17.23 12.34 17.14
N CYS A 66 -16.44 12.36 18.22
CA CYS A 66 -16.90 12.05 19.57
C CYS A 66 -16.77 13.26 20.49
N ARG A 67 -17.87 14.00 20.72
CA ARG A 67 -17.91 15.17 21.62
C ARG A 67 -17.30 14.88 23.00
N GLY A 68 -17.56 13.71 23.58
CA GLY A 68 -17.00 13.31 24.88
C GLY A 68 -15.47 13.08 24.89
N LEU A 69 -14.87 12.78 23.73
CA LEU A 69 -13.43 12.59 23.58
C LEU A 69 -12.70 13.85 23.09
N SER A 70 -13.44 14.90 22.72
CA SER A 70 -12.87 16.16 22.24
C SER A 70 -11.92 16.84 23.25
N ARG A 71 -12.14 16.59 24.55
CA ARG A 71 -11.33 17.11 25.68
C ARG A 71 -10.52 16.01 26.38
N SER A 72 -10.39 14.84 25.75
CA SER A 72 -9.70 13.70 26.36
C SER A 72 -8.19 13.91 26.35
N LYS A 73 -7.59 13.97 27.55
CA LYS A 73 -6.13 14.05 27.71
C LYS A 73 -5.41 12.88 27.04
N THR A 74 -5.98 11.68 27.05
CA THR A 74 -5.40 10.50 26.37
C THR A 74 -5.37 10.69 24.85
N VAL A 75 -6.43 11.27 24.28
CA VAL A 75 -6.49 11.55 22.84
C VAL A 75 -5.53 12.69 22.48
N ASP A 76 -5.43 13.72 23.30
CA ASP A 76 -4.45 14.80 23.11
C ASP A 76 -3.01 14.28 23.18
N GLN A 77 -2.71 13.38 24.13
CA GLN A 77 -1.40 12.72 24.19
C GLN A 77 -1.08 11.97 22.90
N LEU A 78 -2.04 11.21 22.35
CA LEU A 78 -1.84 10.53 21.06
C LEU A 78 -1.58 11.49 19.90
N LEU A 79 -2.36 12.58 19.83
CA LEU A 79 -2.25 13.58 18.76
C LEU A 79 -0.88 14.26 18.74
N TYR A 80 -0.36 14.62 19.92
CA TYR A 80 0.93 15.29 20.05
C TYR A 80 2.11 14.34 20.14
N LYS A 81 1.91 13.02 20.31
CA LYS A 81 3.00 12.05 20.41
C LYS A 81 3.94 12.15 19.22
N HIS A 82 3.37 12.06 18.01
CA HIS A 82 4.07 12.11 16.72
C HIS A 82 3.38 13.13 15.78
N PRO A 83 3.53 14.45 16.02
CA PRO A 83 2.69 15.47 15.40
C PRO A 83 3.03 15.69 13.92
N VAL A 84 4.32 15.65 13.58
CA VAL A 84 4.84 15.72 12.19
C VAL A 84 5.60 14.43 11.90
N GLN A 85 5.15 13.69 10.89
CA GLN A 85 5.68 12.40 10.48
C GLN A 85 6.38 12.50 9.12
N LEU A 86 7.17 11.48 8.77
CA LEU A 86 7.94 11.46 7.52
C LEU A 86 7.07 11.76 6.29
N ASN A 87 5.89 11.15 6.16
CA ASN A 87 5.00 11.38 5.02
C ASN A 87 4.49 12.83 4.91
N ASP A 88 4.56 13.62 5.99
CA ASP A 88 4.19 15.03 5.97
C ASP A 88 5.31 15.94 5.40
N VAL A 89 6.56 15.48 5.45
CA VAL A 89 7.75 16.29 5.12
C VAL A 89 8.57 15.74 3.96
N ARG A 90 8.43 14.44 3.67
CA ARG A 90 9.09 13.75 2.56
C ARG A 90 8.48 14.20 1.24
N ASP A 91 9.34 14.42 0.24
CA ASP A 91 8.96 14.81 -1.12
C ASP A 91 8.23 16.17 -1.24
N LEU A 92 8.25 16.97 -0.16
CA LEU A 92 7.64 18.29 -0.16
C LEU A 92 8.45 19.27 -1.03
N ARG A 93 7.84 19.75 -2.12
CA ARG A 93 8.49 20.72 -3.03
C ARG A 93 8.61 22.08 -2.35
N LEU A 94 9.53 22.92 -2.83
CA LEU A 94 9.69 24.27 -2.30
C LEU A 94 8.37 25.06 -2.30
N GLY A 95 7.63 24.98 -3.41
CA GLY A 95 6.36 25.68 -3.53
C GLY A 95 5.29 25.14 -2.58
N ASP A 96 5.34 23.84 -2.25
CA ASP A 96 4.44 23.23 -1.26
C ASP A 96 4.83 23.61 0.18
N TRP A 97 6.13 23.83 0.42
CA TRP A 97 6.62 24.33 1.71
C TRP A 97 6.26 25.80 1.93
N LYS A 98 6.61 26.69 0.99
CA LYS A 98 6.48 28.15 1.14
C LYS A 98 5.10 28.72 0.83
N TYR A 99 4.40 28.16 -0.15
CA TYR A 99 3.20 28.79 -0.72
C TYR A 99 1.91 27.99 -0.50
N LYS A 100 2.01 26.78 0.05
CA LYS A 100 0.83 26.00 0.45
C LYS A 100 0.80 25.86 1.96
N SER A 101 -0.42 25.72 2.48
CA SER A 101 -0.69 25.47 3.90
C SER A 101 -0.17 24.12 4.44
N MET A 102 0.61 23.40 3.62
CA MET A 102 1.15 22.06 3.84
C MET A 102 2.41 22.04 4.70
N GLY A 103 3.31 22.99 4.44
CA GLY A 103 4.67 22.97 4.98
C GLY A 103 4.88 24.00 6.08
N GLU A 104 5.28 25.21 5.68
CA GLU A 104 5.66 26.27 6.62
C GLU A 104 4.50 26.67 7.54
N ASP A 105 3.30 26.86 7.00
CA ASP A 105 2.10 27.13 7.81
C ASP A 105 1.82 26.00 8.80
N LYS A 106 1.96 24.73 8.38
CA LYS A 106 1.75 23.58 9.26
C LYS A 106 2.78 23.53 10.38
N TRP A 107 4.05 23.81 10.06
CA TRP A 107 5.12 23.94 11.04
C TRP A 107 4.85 25.08 12.03
N ASN A 108 4.45 26.25 11.53
CA ASN A 108 4.12 27.42 12.35
C ASN A 108 2.91 27.18 13.25
N ASN A 109 1.87 26.53 12.72
CA ASN A 109 0.70 26.12 13.49
C ASN A 109 1.07 25.12 14.58
N PHE A 110 1.94 24.16 14.27
CA PHE A 110 2.48 23.25 15.28
C PHE A 110 3.24 24.01 16.37
N ARG A 111 4.21 24.86 16.01
CA ARG A 111 4.95 25.68 16.98
C ARG A 111 4.02 26.50 17.88
N SER A 112 3.03 27.15 17.28
CA SER A 112 2.04 27.97 18.00
C SER A 112 1.11 27.16 18.89
N SER A 113 0.88 25.88 18.56
CA SER A 113 0.05 24.98 19.36
C SER A 113 0.76 24.42 20.60
N ILE A 114 2.10 24.47 20.65
CA ILE A 114 2.89 23.95 21.75
C ILE A 114 2.87 24.92 22.94
N ASN A 115 2.58 24.38 24.12
CA ASN A 115 2.51 25.10 25.39
C ASN A 115 2.91 24.16 26.55
N ASP A 116 2.89 24.67 27.77
CA ASP A 116 3.28 23.93 28.97
C ASP A 116 2.49 22.63 29.20
N SER A 117 1.24 22.56 28.73
CA SER A 117 0.37 21.41 28.95
C SER A 117 0.61 20.23 28.00
N ASN A 118 1.23 20.46 26.84
CA ASN A 118 1.38 19.45 25.78
C ASN A 118 2.83 19.22 25.31
N ARG A 119 3.77 20.12 25.60
CA ARG A 119 5.16 20.02 25.12
C ARG A 119 5.89 18.75 25.55
N THR A 120 5.45 18.15 26.66
CA THR A 120 6.01 16.89 27.19
C THR A 120 5.44 15.64 26.53
N TYR A 121 4.40 15.77 25.71
CA TYR A 121 3.82 14.64 24.98
C TYR A 121 4.57 14.35 23.67
N VAL A 122 5.28 15.33 23.11
CA VAL A 122 5.99 15.18 21.84
C VAL A 122 7.22 14.29 22.04
N GLN A 123 7.18 13.09 21.45
CA GLN A 123 8.23 12.07 21.58
C GLN A 123 9.00 11.85 20.29
N LYS A 124 8.34 12.01 19.13
CA LYS A 124 8.95 11.84 17.80
C LYS A 124 8.58 12.98 16.86
N LEU A 125 9.54 13.46 16.09
CA LEU A 125 9.34 14.54 15.12
C LEU A 125 10.14 14.29 13.85
N ALA A 126 9.52 14.47 12.68
CA ALA A 126 10.20 14.46 11.39
C ALA A 126 10.46 15.87 10.86
N MET A 127 11.64 16.09 10.31
CA MET A 127 12.11 17.40 9.82
C MET A 127 12.35 17.37 8.31
N SER A 128 11.95 18.44 7.63
CA SER A 128 12.15 18.59 6.17
C SER A 128 13.51 19.20 5.84
N HIS A 129 13.97 19.04 4.60
CA HIS A 129 15.21 19.66 4.11
C HIS A 129 15.20 21.19 4.12
N TRP A 130 14.02 21.81 4.25
CA TRP A 130 13.83 23.26 4.32
C TRP A 130 13.93 23.85 5.74
N CYS A 131 14.06 23.01 6.77
CA CYS A 131 14.15 23.48 8.14
C CYS A 131 15.47 24.23 8.39
N SER A 132 15.39 25.33 9.13
CA SER A 132 16.52 26.17 9.52
C SER A 132 17.17 25.67 10.82
N ILE A 133 18.40 26.12 11.13
CA ILE A 133 19.01 25.87 12.44
C ILE A 133 18.11 26.38 13.59
N ASP A 134 17.44 27.51 13.39
CA ASP A 134 16.60 28.11 14.43
C ASP A 134 15.36 27.26 14.73
N ASP A 135 14.85 26.50 13.75
CA ASP A 135 13.82 25.50 13.98
C ASP A 135 14.31 24.38 14.91
N PHE A 136 15.57 23.93 14.76
CA PHE A 136 16.18 22.94 15.65
C PHE A 136 16.47 23.49 17.05
N LYS A 137 16.91 24.75 17.17
CA LYS A 137 17.07 25.41 18.48
C LYS A 137 15.73 25.53 19.20
N TRP A 138 14.68 25.89 18.47
CA TRP A 138 13.32 25.93 19.01
C TRP A 138 12.90 24.56 19.54
N ILE A 139 13.15 23.49 18.79
CA ILE A 139 12.90 22.10 19.24
C ILE A 139 13.71 21.77 20.50
N GLU A 140 14.99 22.13 20.52
CA GLU A 140 15.88 21.89 21.67
C GLU A 140 15.28 22.46 22.95
N GLU A 141 14.80 23.71 22.88
CA GLU A 141 14.27 24.50 24.00
C GLU A 141 12.85 24.10 24.41
N HIS A 142 11.95 23.86 23.44
CA HIS A 142 10.52 23.73 23.70
C HIS A 142 10.03 22.30 23.82
N LEU A 143 10.74 21.31 23.27
CA LEU A 143 10.32 19.90 23.25
C LEU A 143 11.25 19.02 24.12
N PRO A 144 11.16 19.12 25.46
CA PRO A 144 12.10 18.46 26.37
C PRO A 144 11.98 16.94 26.37
N SER A 145 10.82 16.39 26.00
CA SER A 145 10.54 14.95 25.98
C SER A 145 10.77 14.31 24.61
N LEU A 146 11.27 15.07 23.64
CA LEU A 146 11.59 14.54 22.31
C LEU A 146 12.84 13.66 22.40
N THR A 147 12.65 12.35 22.22
CA THR A 147 13.71 11.34 22.22
C THR A 147 13.93 10.71 20.84
N CYS A 148 13.03 10.96 19.88
CA CYS A 148 13.17 10.48 18.52
C CYS A 148 13.12 11.62 17.50
N LEU A 149 14.11 11.66 16.61
CA LEU A 149 14.20 12.67 15.56
C LEU A 149 14.40 11.97 14.20
N ASP A 150 13.56 12.29 13.23
CA ASP A 150 13.71 11.84 11.85
C ASP A 150 14.18 13.00 10.98
N VAL A 151 15.44 12.92 10.55
CA VAL A 151 16.07 13.88 9.62
C VAL A 151 16.32 13.24 8.25
N SER A 152 15.68 12.12 7.93
CA SER A 152 15.91 11.40 6.69
C SER A 152 15.47 12.15 5.43
N ALA A 153 14.53 13.09 5.57
CA ALA A 153 14.16 14.00 4.50
C ALA A 153 15.18 15.13 4.28
N ILE A 154 16.14 15.32 5.19
CA ILE A 154 17.22 16.30 5.07
C ILE A 154 18.38 15.69 4.31
N LYS A 155 18.57 16.14 3.07
CA LYS A 155 19.62 15.66 2.19
C LYS A 155 20.83 16.61 2.23
N ASP A 156 21.94 16.13 1.67
CA ASP A 156 23.22 16.85 1.69
C ASP A 156 23.26 17.95 0.64
N PHE A 157 22.46 17.79 -0.40
CA PHE A 157 22.34 18.70 -1.52
C PHE A 157 21.12 19.60 -1.32
N VAL A 158 21.31 20.92 -1.43
CA VAL A 158 20.24 21.93 -1.31
C VAL A 158 20.33 22.89 -2.50
N TRP A 159 19.19 23.42 -2.95
CA TRP A 159 19.20 24.51 -3.94
C TRP A 159 19.49 25.85 -3.27
N THR A 160 20.44 26.57 -3.87
CA THR A 160 20.68 27.98 -3.59
C THR A 160 19.56 28.85 -4.21
N PRO A 161 19.16 29.99 -3.59
CA PRO A 161 19.93 30.81 -2.63
C PRO A 161 19.51 30.70 -1.15
N GLU A 162 18.84 29.63 -0.73
CA GLU A 162 18.36 29.53 0.65
C GLU A 162 19.49 29.30 1.66
N GLN A 163 19.21 29.55 2.95
CA GLN A 163 20.20 29.47 4.03
C GLN A 163 20.79 28.06 4.12
N THR A 164 21.96 27.88 3.51
CA THR A 164 22.69 26.62 3.57
C THR A 164 23.45 26.56 4.88
N TRP A 165 22.95 25.77 5.82
CA TRP A 165 23.71 25.40 7.02
C TRP A 165 24.38 24.03 6.85
N THR A 166 25.38 23.71 7.66
CA THR A 166 26.08 22.41 7.61
C THR A 166 25.74 21.47 8.74
N TRP A 167 26.03 20.17 8.58
CA TRP A 167 25.84 19.20 9.66
C TRP A 167 26.65 19.57 10.91
N LYS A 168 27.84 20.17 10.74
CA LYS A 168 28.64 20.68 11.85
C LYS A 168 27.99 21.89 12.52
N GLU A 169 27.53 22.88 11.75
CA GLU A 169 26.84 24.04 12.32
C GLU A 169 25.59 23.64 13.09
N LEU A 170 24.83 22.66 12.59
CA LEU A 170 23.68 22.11 13.29
C LEU A 170 24.09 21.37 14.58
N ALA A 171 25.14 20.55 14.52
CA ALA A 171 25.69 19.83 15.68
C ALA A 171 26.14 20.81 16.80
N GLU A 172 26.83 21.89 16.41
CA GLU A 172 27.31 22.93 17.33
C GLU A 172 26.17 23.79 17.89
N ALA A 173 25.13 24.04 17.09
CA ALA A 173 23.99 24.86 17.50
C ALA A 173 23.02 24.15 18.45
N CYS A 174 22.85 22.83 18.31
CA CYS A 174 21.83 22.05 19.04
C CYS A 174 22.41 20.81 19.76
N PRO A 175 23.48 20.93 20.55
CA PRO A 175 24.15 19.78 21.15
C PRO A 175 23.29 19.04 22.18
N LYS A 176 22.39 19.74 22.90
CA LYS A 176 21.52 19.12 23.91
C LYS A 176 20.35 18.38 23.25
N LEU A 177 19.92 18.82 22.08
CA LEU A 177 18.91 18.12 21.28
C LEU A 177 19.45 16.75 20.88
N PHE A 178 20.58 16.69 20.17
CA PHE A 178 21.13 15.41 19.73
C PHE A 178 21.64 14.56 20.91
N GLY A 179 22.17 15.18 21.96
CA GLY A 179 22.63 14.49 23.17
C GLY A 179 21.56 13.66 23.89
N ARG A 180 20.27 14.04 23.80
CA ARG A 180 19.14 13.32 24.40
C ARG A 180 18.40 12.37 23.46
N ILE A 181 18.76 12.32 22.17
CA ILE A 181 18.07 11.45 21.22
C ILE A 181 18.42 9.99 21.52
N GLU A 182 17.37 9.18 21.70
CA GLU A 182 17.46 7.73 21.82
C GLU A 182 17.25 7.03 20.47
N GLU A 183 16.49 7.64 19.55
CA GLU A 183 16.23 7.12 18.20
C GLU A 183 16.45 8.20 17.13
N LEU A 184 17.42 8.00 16.23
CA LEU A 184 17.71 8.90 15.12
C LEU A 184 17.44 8.22 13.80
N GLU A 185 16.62 8.83 12.93
CA GLU A 185 16.37 8.34 11.58
C GLU A 185 17.05 9.26 10.56
N VAL A 186 17.87 8.69 9.68
CA VAL A 186 18.70 9.42 8.70
C VAL A 186 18.55 8.84 7.30
N SER A 187 18.85 9.65 6.29
CA SER A 187 19.11 9.18 4.93
C SER A 187 20.35 8.29 4.91
N ASN A 188 20.49 7.41 3.90
CA ASN A 188 21.78 6.72 3.69
C ASN A 188 22.87 7.72 3.32
N TRP A 189 23.61 8.20 4.32
CA TRP A 189 24.65 9.24 4.21
C TRP A 189 25.83 8.86 3.31
N ALA A 190 25.98 7.57 3.03
CA ALA A 190 27.08 7.03 2.27
C ALA A 190 26.72 6.82 0.80
N ASP A 191 25.45 7.02 0.41
CA ASP A 191 25.00 6.85 -0.96
C ASP A 191 24.70 8.22 -1.59
N TYR A 192 25.56 8.66 -2.53
CA TYR A 192 25.34 9.89 -3.28
C TYR A 192 23.93 9.96 -3.89
N THR A 193 23.41 8.85 -4.40
CA THR A 193 22.11 8.79 -5.08
C THR A 193 20.96 9.03 -4.12
N ALA A 194 21.13 8.69 -2.85
CA ALA A 194 20.19 8.99 -1.78
C ALA A 194 20.06 10.51 -1.54
N HIS A 195 21.14 11.25 -1.76
CA HIS A 195 21.20 12.68 -1.50
C HIS A 195 20.93 13.51 -2.78
N SER A 196 21.21 12.99 -3.97
CA SER A 196 21.00 13.71 -5.25
C SER A 196 19.57 13.63 -5.79
N ARG A 197 18.78 12.67 -5.31
CA ARG A 197 17.41 12.35 -5.74
C ARG A 197 16.31 13.29 -5.27
N ILE A 198 16.62 14.50 -4.81
CA ILE A 198 15.54 15.42 -4.49
C ILE A 198 14.86 15.79 -5.82
N GLU A 199 13.72 15.15 -6.09
CA GLU A 199 12.83 15.48 -7.19
C GLU A 199 12.19 16.83 -6.88
N TYR A 200 12.98 17.88 -7.03
CA TYR A 200 12.39 19.18 -7.18
C TYR A 200 11.70 19.16 -8.52
N SER A 201 10.39 18.94 -8.48
CA SER A 201 9.51 19.20 -9.60
C SER A 201 9.38 20.71 -9.78
N TYR A 202 10.50 21.43 -9.84
CA TYR A 202 10.58 22.61 -10.67
C TYR A 202 10.23 22.11 -12.04
N SER A 203 9.13 22.64 -12.57
CA SER A 203 8.79 22.39 -13.96
C SER A 203 10.07 22.58 -14.77
N TYR A 204 10.46 21.55 -15.52
CA TYR A 204 11.42 21.65 -16.61
C TYR A 204 11.13 22.85 -17.53
N ASN A 205 9.92 23.42 -17.45
CA ASN A 205 9.44 24.57 -18.20
C ASN A 205 10.05 25.93 -17.80
N ASP A 206 10.74 26.09 -16.67
CA ASP A 206 11.34 27.39 -16.29
C ASP A 206 12.85 27.46 -16.62
N TYR A 207 13.17 27.37 -17.91
CA TYR A 207 14.54 27.35 -18.45
C TYR A 207 15.38 28.60 -18.12
N ARG A 208 14.78 29.70 -17.64
CA ARG A 208 15.47 30.98 -17.39
C ARG A 208 16.36 30.97 -16.14
N PHE A 209 16.31 29.90 -15.35
CA PHE A 209 16.93 29.84 -14.03
C PHE A 209 18.06 28.81 -13.87
N LYS A 210 18.35 27.99 -14.89
CA LYS A 210 19.38 26.91 -14.82
C LYS A 210 20.78 27.34 -14.33
N THR A 211 21.19 28.58 -14.50
CA THR A 211 22.55 29.04 -14.13
C THR A 211 22.68 29.58 -12.69
N LYS A 212 21.58 30.02 -12.06
CA LYS A 212 21.59 30.58 -10.69
C LYS A 212 21.33 29.55 -9.60
N PHE A 213 20.81 28.41 -10.01
CA PHE A 213 20.30 27.38 -9.16
C PHE A 213 21.31 26.24 -9.24
N ARG A 214 22.28 26.23 -8.32
CA ARG A 214 23.28 25.17 -8.21
C ARG A 214 22.95 24.31 -7.00
N ILE A 215 22.97 23.00 -7.22
CA ILE A 215 23.04 22.02 -6.15
C ILE A 215 24.33 22.31 -5.37
N SER A 216 24.20 22.72 -4.11
CA SER A 216 25.35 22.86 -3.20
C SER A 216 25.27 21.78 -2.15
N ARG A 217 26.36 21.04 -1.96
CA ARG A 217 26.55 20.23 -0.75
C ARG A 217 26.63 21.18 0.45
N ARG A 218 26.21 20.74 1.63
CA ARG A 218 26.60 21.33 2.91
C ARG A 218 28.14 21.30 3.00
N ARG A 219 28.80 22.45 2.76
CA ARG A 219 30.16 22.56 2.17
C ARG A 219 31.35 22.25 3.08
N ASP A 220 31.14 21.88 4.32
CA ASP A 220 32.22 21.64 5.29
C ASP A 220 32.71 20.17 5.34
N GLY A 221 32.18 19.31 4.46
CA GLY A 221 32.66 17.94 4.26
C GLY A 221 32.31 16.96 5.39
N GLY A 222 31.46 17.36 6.34
CA GLY A 222 30.97 16.47 7.39
C GLY A 222 29.72 15.71 6.96
N SER A 223 29.73 14.38 7.02
CA SER A 223 28.50 13.57 6.96
C SER A 223 27.76 13.63 8.30
N VAL A 224 26.47 13.27 8.30
CA VAL A 224 25.70 13.06 9.54
C VAL A 224 26.41 12.08 10.48
N ALA A 225 27.07 11.06 9.92
CA ALA A 225 27.82 10.10 10.72
C ALA A 225 29.00 10.74 11.45
N LYS A 226 29.78 11.59 10.78
CA LYS A 226 30.96 12.24 11.37
C LYS A 226 30.60 13.37 12.34
N MET A 227 29.53 14.11 12.08
CA MET A 227 29.20 15.34 12.82
C MET A 227 28.13 15.14 13.91
N ILE A 228 27.11 14.31 13.64
CA ILE A 228 25.95 14.15 14.54
C ILE A 228 26.08 12.92 15.43
N PHE A 229 26.53 11.77 14.92
CA PHE A 229 26.57 10.56 15.76
C PHE A 229 27.46 10.71 17.02
N PRO A 230 28.62 11.40 16.98
CA PRO A 230 29.47 11.55 18.17
C PRO A 230 28.81 12.34 19.31
N ILE A 231 27.85 13.23 19.00
CA ILE A 231 27.14 14.02 20.02
C ILE A 231 25.91 13.28 20.57
N CYS A 232 25.42 12.24 19.91
CA CYS A 232 24.24 11.48 20.32
C CYS A 232 24.51 10.50 21.47
N THR A 233 24.85 10.99 22.66
CA THR A 233 25.31 10.15 23.79
C THR A 233 24.31 9.11 24.31
N GLN A 234 23.02 9.24 23.98
CA GLN A 234 21.94 8.34 24.42
C GLN A 234 21.36 7.47 23.30
N LEU A 235 21.94 7.51 22.10
CA LEU A 235 21.40 6.82 20.92
C LEU A 235 21.36 5.32 21.15
N LYS A 236 20.16 4.74 21.14
CA LYS A 236 19.92 3.29 21.23
C LYS A 236 19.55 2.70 19.88
N THR A 237 18.85 3.47 19.05
CA THR A 237 18.35 3.06 17.74
C THR A 237 18.81 4.02 16.65
N LEU A 238 19.52 3.52 15.65
CA LEU A 238 19.81 4.26 14.42
C LEU A 238 18.99 3.67 13.28
N ALA A 239 18.13 4.47 12.66
CA ALA A 239 17.38 4.08 11.47
C ALA A 239 17.98 4.69 10.20
N ILE A 240 18.22 3.86 9.19
CA ILE A 240 18.69 4.26 7.88
C ILE A 240 17.53 4.10 6.90
N ARG A 241 17.04 5.22 6.40
CA ARG A 241 15.96 5.33 5.43
C ARG A 241 16.56 5.70 4.07
N GLU A 242 16.30 4.89 3.06
CA GLU A 242 16.50 5.28 1.67
C GLU A 242 15.64 4.37 0.79
N ARG A 243 15.33 4.80 -0.45
CA ARG A 243 14.78 3.89 -1.47
C ARG A 243 15.85 3.63 -2.52
N TYR A 244 16.11 2.36 -2.78
CA TYR A 244 17.22 1.90 -3.61
C TYR A 244 17.24 2.59 -4.97
N SER A 245 18.46 2.91 -5.43
CA SER A 245 18.65 3.75 -6.60
C SER A 245 18.56 3.08 -7.97
N GLY A 246 18.29 1.77 -8.01
CA GLY A 246 18.11 1.04 -9.26
C GLY A 246 19.41 0.74 -10.03
N PHE A 247 20.59 0.96 -9.43
CA PHE A 247 21.88 0.66 -10.06
C PHE A 247 22.29 -0.80 -9.89
N HIS A 248 22.18 -1.56 -10.98
CA HIS A 248 22.48 -3.00 -11.04
C HIS A 248 23.94 -3.30 -11.38
N THR A 249 24.76 -2.26 -11.60
CA THR A 249 26.19 -2.41 -11.84
C THR A 249 26.93 -1.50 -10.89
N TRP A 250 27.80 -2.07 -10.05
CA TRP A 250 28.63 -1.35 -9.11
C TRP A 250 30.09 -1.42 -9.53
N ASN A 251 30.87 -0.38 -9.20
CA ASN A 251 32.32 -0.39 -9.35
C ASN A 251 33.02 -0.27 -7.98
N GLU A 252 34.35 -0.24 -7.95
CA GLU A 252 35.13 -0.23 -6.69
C GLU A 252 34.83 1.01 -5.84
N TRP A 253 34.69 2.16 -6.49
CA TRP A 253 34.35 3.42 -5.82
C TRP A 253 32.95 3.38 -5.23
N GLU A 254 31.96 2.85 -5.95
CA GLU A 254 30.60 2.70 -5.44
C GLU A 254 30.53 1.71 -4.27
N VAL A 255 31.32 0.63 -4.30
CA VAL A 255 31.44 -0.29 -3.17
C VAL A 255 32.02 0.45 -1.96
N HIS A 256 33.05 1.26 -2.15
CA HIS A 256 33.60 2.05 -1.07
C HIS A 256 32.56 2.99 -0.46
N GLN A 257 31.89 3.80 -1.27
CA GLN A 257 30.88 4.72 -0.75
C GLN A 257 29.72 3.98 -0.07
N ARG A 258 29.13 2.97 -0.72
CA ARG A 258 27.90 2.32 -0.22
C ARG A 258 28.12 1.26 0.86
N VAL A 259 29.34 0.72 0.99
CA VAL A 259 29.67 -0.35 1.94
C VAL A 259 30.67 0.16 2.96
N CYS A 260 31.84 0.58 2.51
CA CYS A 260 32.95 0.98 3.37
C CYS A 260 32.58 2.19 4.23
N CYS A 261 32.16 3.31 3.61
CA CYS A 261 31.81 4.54 4.34
C CYS A 261 30.58 4.38 5.23
N LEU A 262 29.63 3.52 4.83
CA LEU A 262 28.45 3.20 5.65
C LEU A 262 28.85 2.46 6.93
N VAL A 263 29.56 1.33 6.78
CA VAL A 263 29.94 0.46 7.89
C VAL A 263 30.93 1.15 8.81
N ASP A 264 31.92 1.86 8.25
CA ASP A 264 32.88 2.61 9.05
C ASP A 264 32.25 3.80 9.74
N GLY A 265 31.25 4.43 9.10
CA GLY A 265 30.45 5.49 9.68
C GLY A 265 29.76 5.04 10.97
N ILE A 266 29.15 3.86 10.94
CA ILE A 266 28.53 3.26 12.13
C ILE A 266 29.60 2.89 13.15
N ARG A 267 30.63 2.13 12.74
CA ARG A 267 31.66 1.60 13.63
C ARG A 267 32.43 2.69 14.37
N SER A 268 32.80 3.75 13.67
CA SER A 268 33.74 4.76 14.16
C SER A 268 33.06 5.88 14.92
N TYR A 269 31.79 6.18 14.62
CA TYR A 269 31.14 7.38 15.14
C TYR A 269 29.86 7.12 15.95
N CYS A 270 29.25 5.93 15.87
CA CYS A 270 28.11 5.64 16.74
C CYS A 270 28.54 5.43 18.19
N PRO A 271 27.73 5.86 19.16
CA PRO A 271 28.02 5.66 20.57
C PRO A 271 27.89 4.18 20.95
N SER A 272 28.55 3.80 22.04
CA SER A 272 28.44 2.46 22.62
C SER A 272 27.02 2.12 23.09
N THR A 273 26.14 3.10 23.30
CA THR A 273 24.74 2.90 23.66
C THR A 273 23.89 2.31 22.52
N LEU A 274 24.39 2.32 21.28
CA LEU A 274 23.68 1.81 20.11
C LEU A 274 23.48 0.29 20.25
N THR A 275 22.21 -0.12 20.34
CA THR A 275 21.80 -1.53 20.51
C THR A 275 20.93 -2.03 19.37
N LYS A 276 20.39 -1.11 18.55
CA LYS A 276 19.48 -1.42 17.44
C LYS A 276 19.84 -0.64 16.18
N LEU A 277 19.92 -1.34 15.05
CA LEU A 277 19.90 -0.73 13.72
C LEU A 277 18.56 -1.01 13.06
N ARG A 278 17.96 -0.01 12.42
CA ARG A 278 16.74 -0.16 11.64
C ARG A 278 17.02 0.21 10.19
N VAL A 279 16.75 -0.68 9.25
CA VAL A 279 17.17 -0.52 7.87
C VAL A 279 15.98 -0.70 6.95
N HIS A 280 15.46 0.40 6.42
CA HIS A 280 14.18 0.40 5.69
C HIS A 280 14.23 -0.18 4.28
N ASP A 281 15.43 -0.47 3.78
CA ASP A 281 15.68 -0.88 2.41
C ASP A 281 16.77 -1.96 2.32
N TYR A 282 16.73 -2.72 1.24
CA TYR A 282 17.56 -3.87 0.99
C TYR A 282 19.03 -3.53 0.75
N ALA A 283 19.32 -2.36 0.16
CA ALA A 283 20.69 -1.98 -0.18
C ALA A 283 21.58 -1.75 1.05
N PRO A 284 21.21 -0.87 2.03
CA PRO A 284 22.00 -0.73 3.25
C PRO A 284 22.04 -2.05 4.04
N TYR A 285 20.96 -2.82 4.05
CA TYR A 285 20.92 -4.13 4.71
C TYR A 285 22.05 -5.04 4.21
N ARG A 286 22.22 -5.16 2.90
CA ARG A 286 23.31 -5.97 2.32
C ARG A 286 24.69 -5.43 2.65
N SER A 287 24.89 -4.12 2.55
CA SER A 287 26.17 -3.49 2.89
C SER A 287 26.60 -3.86 4.30
N LEU A 288 25.70 -3.75 5.28
CA LEU A 288 25.99 -4.06 6.69
C LEU A 288 26.47 -5.51 6.86
N PHE A 289 25.75 -6.47 6.29
CA PHE A 289 26.01 -7.90 6.48
C PHE A 289 27.08 -8.51 5.57
N SER A 290 27.48 -7.81 4.52
CA SER A 290 28.64 -8.20 3.70
C SER A 290 29.95 -8.11 4.49
N THR A 291 30.01 -7.20 5.46
CA THR A 291 31.15 -6.97 6.34
C THR A 291 30.99 -7.69 7.67
N ASP A 292 32.06 -7.78 8.46
CA ASP A 292 32.02 -8.44 9.77
C ASP A 292 31.33 -7.56 10.83
N ALA A 293 29.99 -7.62 10.85
CA ALA A 293 29.15 -6.90 11.82
C ALA A 293 29.42 -7.32 13.28
N SER A 294 30.15 -8.42 13.53
CA SER A 294 30.51 -8.86 14.89
C SER A 294 31.46 -7.89 15.60
N ALA A 295 32.08 -6.97 14.85
CA ALA A 295 32.89 -5.89 15.40
C ALA A 295 32.09 -4.81 16.16
N TRP A 296 30.75 -4.90 16.19
CA TRP A 296 29.88 -3.96 16.92
C TRP A 296 29.42 -4.57 18.25
N PRO A 297 30.14 -4.32 19.37
CA PRO A 297 30.03 -5.12 20.58
C PRO A 297 28.65 -5.05 21.26
N ASN A 298 27.91 -3.95 21.07
CA ASN A 298 26.64 -3.70 21.76
C ASN A 298 25.41 -3.87 20.86
N LEU A 299 25.59 -4.16 19.57
CA LEU A 299 24.47 -4.35 18.65
C LEU A 299 23.77 -5.68 18.96
N ALA A 300 22.52 -5.59 19.42
CA ALA A 300 21.71 -6.75 19.78
C ALA A 300 20.60 -7.03 18.77
N GLU A 301 20.15 -6.02 18.02
CA GLU A 301 18.99 -6.12 17.15
C GLU A 301 19.20 -5.38 15.82
N ILE A 302 18.82 -6.01 14.71
CA ILE A 302 18.75 -5.36 13.40
C ILE A 302 17.35 -5.55 12.85
N GLU A 303 16.63 -4.45 12.66
CA GLU A 303 15.33 -4.43 12.01
C GLU A 303 15.51 -4.16 10.51
N ILE A 304 14.80 -4.91 9.67
CA ILE A 304 14.94 -4.88 8.21
C ILE A 304 13.60 -4.67 7.51
N GLY A 305 13.59 -3.78 6.52
CA GLY A 305 12.43 -3.43 5.70
C GLY A 305 12.13 -4.48 4.64
N LEU A 306 11.82 -5.72 5.06
CA LEU A 306 11.47 -6.81 4.14
C LEU A 306 10.22 -6.51 3.32
N TYR A 307 9.26 -5.78 3.91
CA TYR A 307 8.03 -5.37 3.23
C TYR A 307 8.34 -4.52 1.99
N SER A 308 9.15 -3.47 2.16
CA SER A 308 9.55 -2.57 1.07
C SER A 308 10.17 -3.32 -0.10
N TRP A 309 11.07 -4.27 0.18
CA TRP A 309 11.69 -5.10 -0.87
C TRP A 309 10.67 -5.97 -1.61
N MET A 310 9.68 -6.52 -0.90
CA MET A 310 8.62 -7.32 -1.50
C MET A 310 7.63 -6.48 -2.32
N GLU A 311 7.38 -5.22 -1.92
CA GLU A 311 6.56 -4.28 -2.69
C GLU A 311 7.27 -3.71 -3.91
N GLU A 312 8.54 -3.31 -3.81
CA GLU A 312 9.31 -2.83 -4.97
C GLU A 312 9.37 -3.87 -6.10
N ARG A 313 9.35 -5.14 -5.72
CA ARG A 313 9.21 -6.26 -6.63
C ARG A 313 7.83 -6.39 -7.21
N ARG A 314 6.79 -6.19 -6.43
CA ARG A 314 5.41 -6.24 -6.91
C ARG A 314 5.20 -5.41 -8.17
N ASP A 315 5.85 -4.25 -8.25
CA ASP A 315 5.73 -3.34 -9.38
C ASP A 315 6.71 -3.65 -10.54
N ARG A 316 7.77 -4.43 -10.30
CA ARG A 316 8.88 -4.67 -11.25
C ARG A 316 9.07 -6.12 -11.69
N ASP A 317 8.64 -7.12 -10.92
CA ASP A 317 9.15 -8.51 -10.97
C ASP A 317 8.48 -9.44 -11.97
N VAL A 318 7.51 -8.99 -12.78
CA VAL A 318 7.31 -9.69 -14.06
C VAL A 318 8.64 -9.67 -14.85
N ILE A 319 9.53 -8.70 -14.54
CA ILE A 319 10.84 -8.55 -15.15
C ILE A 319 11.86 -9.65 -14.86
N GLY A 320 11.70 -10.41 -13.78
CA GLY A 320 12.80 -11.20 -13.24
C GLY A 320 13.95 -10.26 -12.80
N PRO A 321 14.78 -10.68 -11.85
CA PRO A 321 15.81 -9.79 -11.34
C PRO A 321 16.86 -9.46 -12.39
N ILE A 322 17.10 -8.17 -12.61
CA ILE A 322 18.35 -7.74 -13.23
C ILE A 322 19.44 -8.08 -12.20
N PRO A 323 20.35 -9.02 -12.48
CA PRO A 323 21.36 -9.42 -11.51
C PRO A 323 22.29 -8.25 -11.24
N TYR A 324 22.65 -8.03 -9.98
CA TYR A 324 23.70 -7.06 -9.68
C TYR A 324 25.03 -7.60 -10.19
N ARG A 325 25.85 -6.71 -10.72
CA ARG A 325 27.19 -7.03 -11.21
C ARG A 325 28.17 -6.05 -10.63
N ILE A 326 29.38 -6.53 -10.38
CA ILE A 326 30.51 -5.66 -10.13
C ILE A 326 31.36 -5.59 -11.39
N THR A 327 31.71 -4.39 -11.81
CA THR A 327 32.64 -4.13 -12.90
C THR A 327 33.91 -3.51 -12.33
N PRO A 328 35.11 -3.99 -12.72
CA PRO A 328 36.36 -3.34 -12.35
C PRO A 328 36.36 -1.88 -12.80
N GLY A 329 36.91 -0.99 -11.97
CA GLY A 329 36.95 0.43 -12.25
C GLY A 329 36.70 1.26 -11.00
N HIS A 330 37.41 2.38 -10.90
CA HIS A 330 37.32 3.33 -9.79
C HIS A 330 36.79 4.70 -10.25
N HIS A 331 36.20 4.76 -11.44
CA HIS A 331 35.69 6.00 -12.03
C HIS A 331 34.33 6.34 -11.39
N HIS A 332 34.17 7.58 -10.92
CA HIS A 332 32.89 8.11 -10.48
C HIS A 332 32.42 9.21 -11.42
N ARG A 333 31.16 9.62 -11.35
CA ARG A 333 30.63 10.70 -12.19
C ARG A 333 31.23 12.03 -11.73
N GLU A 334 31.41 12.99 -12.65
CA GLU A 334 31.89 14.34 -12.28
C GLU A 334 31.00 14.99 -11.20
N GLU A 335 29.70 14.72 -11.24
CA GLU A 335 28.71 15.19 -10.26
C GLU A 335 28.93 14.60 -8.84
N GLU A 336 29.61 13.45 -8.76
CA GLU A 336 29.92 12.73 -7.52
C GLU A 336 31.23 13.21 -6.88
N GLU A 337 32.04 14.04 -7.56
CA GLU A 337 33.28 14.59 -7.02
C GLU A 337 33.03 15.38 -5.71
N ALA A 338 31.86 16.00 -5.59
CA ALA A 338 31.46 16.69 -4.36
C ALA A 338 31.20 15.74 -3.16
N PHE A 339 31.00 14.44 -3.40
CA PHE A 339 30.84 13.39 -2.38
C PHE A 339 32.16 12.69 -2.04
N ASP A 340 33.18 12.80 -2.90
CA ASP A 340 34.50 12.22 -2.68
C ASP A 340 35.20 12.90 -1.50
N ASP A 341 35.25 12.18 -0.37
CA ASP A 341 35.94 12.59 0.85
C ASP A 341 37.42 12.16 0.88
N LYS A 342 37.95 11.68 -0.26
CA LYS A 342 39.31 11.15 -0.43
C LYS A 342 39.62 9.94 0.45
N THR A 343 38.62 9.34 1.08
CA THR A 343 38.82 8.12 1.89
C THR A 343 38.97 6.87 1.02
N TYR A 344 38.58 6.94 -0.25
CA TYR A 344 38.76 5.86 -1.21
C TYR A 344 40.26 5.49 -1.34
N ASP A 345 41.10 6.49 -1.57
CA ASP A 345 42.54 6.31 -1.79
C ASP A 345 43.28 5.75 -0.56
N ALA A 346 42.73 5.99 0.64
CA ALA A 346 43.27 5.48 1.89
C ALA A 346 42.66 4.13 2.32
N CYS A 347 41.70 3.58 1.57
CA CYS A 347 41.02 2.36 1.95
C CYS A 347 41.79 1.11 1.48
N GLU A 348 42.28 0.32 2.44
CA GLU A 348 43.04 -0.91 2.16
C GLU A 348 42.16 -2.15 1.91
N ARG A 349 40.82 -2.00 1.97
CA ARG A 349 39.92 -3.15 1.78
C ARG A 349 39.82 -3.51 0.30
N ASP A 350 39.76 -4.81 0.02
CA ASP A 350 39.50 -5.33 -1.31
C ASP A 350 38.03 -5.05 -1.72
N HIS A 351 37.81 -3.92 -2.40
CA HIS A 351 36.49 -3.49 -2.86
C HIS A 351 35.89 -4.47 -3.86
N MET A 352 36.71 -5.12 -4.68
CA MET A 352 36.21 -6.13 -5.62
C MET A 352 35.66 -7.35 -4.89
N LYS A 353 36.36 -7.83 -3.86
CA LYS A 353 35.87 -8.94 -3.02
C LYS A 353 34.64 -8.53 -2.21
N LEU A 354 34.64 -7.34 -1.59
CA LEU A 354 33.51 -6.84 -0.83
C LEU A 354 32.26 -6.66 -1.70
N GLY A 355 32.41 -5.97 -2.81
CA GLY A 355 31.32 -5.76 -3.75
C GLY A 355 30.85 -7.10 -4.32
N ASN A 356 31.75 -8.05 -4.61
CA ASN A 356 31.35 -9.42 -4.93
C ASN A 356 30.53 -10.07 -3.81
N HIS A 357 30.84 -9.91 -2.53
CA HIS A 357 29.98 -10.44 -1.46
C HIS A 357 28.61 -9.75 -1.41
N VAL A 358 28.56 -8.45 -1.73
CA VAL A 358 27.30 -7.69 -1.81
C VAL A 358 26.49 -8.06 -3.05
N VAL A 359 27.11 -8.40 -4.17
CA VAL A 359 26.44 -8.74 -5.45
C VAL A 359 26.33 -10.25 -5.70
N GLN A 360 27.07 -11.12 -5.03
CA GLN A 360 26.91 -12.58 -5.13
C GLN A 360 25.68 -13.02 -4.33
N GLY A 361 24.88 -13.93 -4.90
CA GLY A 361 23.55 -14.25 -4.35
C GLY A 361 22.62 -13.04 -4.32
N SER A 362 22.93 -11.97 -5.07
CA SER A 362 22.04 -10.84 -5.35
C SER A 362 21.13 -11.10 -6.54
N SER A 363 21.17 -12.31 -7.11
CA SER A 363 20.08 -12.78 -7.94
C SER A 363 18.84 -12.51 -7.13
N ALA A 364 18.10 -11.52 -7.59
CA ALA A 364 17.16 -10.87 -6.73
C ALA A 364 15.93 -11.80 -6.81
N SER A 365 15.93 -12.91 -6.09
CA SER A 365 14.80 -13.81 -5.98
C SER A 365 14.43 -13.98 -4.50
N PHE A 366 13.22 -14.44 -4.24
CA PHE A 366 12.79 -14.71 -2.88
C PHE A 366 13.64 -15.80 -2.23
N GLU A 367 14.06 -16.81 -2.99
CA GLU A 367 14.95 -17.86 -2.51
C GLU A 367 16.31 -17.31 -2.05
N ASP A 368 16.89 -16.38 -2.81
CA ASP A 368 18.14 -15.73 -2.45
C ASP A 368 17.99 -14.85 -1.22
N LEU A 369 16.87 -14.13 -1.06
CA LEU A 369 16.57 -13.42 0.17
C LEU A 369 16.57 -14.37 1.38
N LEU A 370 15.91 -15.52 1.27
CA LEU A 370 15.83 -16.53 2.32
C LEU A 370 17.20 -17.12 2.66
N TYR A 371 18.02 -17.40 1.65
CA TYR A 371 19.38 -17.87 1.85
C TYR A 371 20.21 -16.84 2.60
N ASN A 372 20.15 -15.57 2.18
CA ASN A 372 20.88 -14.48 2.85
C ASN A 372 20.45 -14.30 4.31
N LEU A 373 19.14 -14.31 4.58
CA LEU A 373 18.61 -14.23 5.95
C LEU A 373 19.15 -15.35 6.83
N ARG A 374 19.22 -16.57 6.31
CA ARG A 374 19.79 -17.71 7.02
C ARG A 374 21.29 -17.52 7.25
N THR A 375 22.06 -17.27 6.19
CA THR A 375 23.51 -17.10 6.27
C THR A 375 23.89 -16.01 7.27
N ILE A 376 23.10 -14.94 7.32
CA ILE A 376 23.26 -13.86 8.28
C ILE A 376 22.95 -14.31 9.71
N GLY A 377 21.83 -15.02 9.93
CA GLY A 377 21.48 -15.57 11.24
C GLY A 377 22.55 -16.53 11.78
N ASP A 378 23.09 -17.38 10.90
CA ASP A 378 24.15 -18.33 11.23
C ASP A 378 25.50 -17.61 11.49
N ARG A 379 25.81 -16.55 10.73
CA ARG A 379 27.05 -15.76 10.87
C ARG A 379 27.03 -14.85 12.10
N PHE A 380 25.87 -14.31 12.48
CA PHE A 380 25.72 -13.36 13.58
C PHE A 380 24.65 -13.82 14.60
N PRO A 381 24.87 -14.94 15.31
CA PRO A 381 23.85 -15.55 16.16
C PRO A 381 23.46 -14.71 17.39
N LYS A 382 24.28 -13.72 17.76
CA LYS A 382 23.99 -12.79 18.86
C LYS A 382 23.08 -11.64 18.43
N VAL A 383 22.97 -11.38 17.13
CA VAL A 383 22.19 -10.28 16.59
C VAL A 383 20.82 -10.80 16.16
N LYS A 384 19.76 -10.28 16.78
CA LYS A 384 18.39 -10.63 16.41
C LYS A 384 17.98 -9.83 15.19
N VAL A 385 17.81 -10.50 14.06
CA VAL A 385 17.18 -9.90 12.88
C VAL A 385 15.66 -9.91 13.07
N LYS A 386 14.99 -8.80 12.76
CA LYS A 386 13.52 -8.67 12.81
C LYS A 386 13.01 -7.87 11.63
N PRO A 387 11.76 -8.04 11.20
CA PRO A 387 11.17 -7.14 10.21
C PRO A 387 10.82 -5.79 10.89
N ILE A 388 10.87 -4.69 10.13
CA ILE A 388 10.45 -3.36 10.62
C ILE A 388 8.94 -3.32 10.86
N ASP A 389 8.21 -3.84 9.88
CA ASP A 389 6.76 -3.89 9.89
C ASP A 389 6.29 -5.35 10.00
N THR A 390 5.09 -5.54 10.52
CA THR A 390 4.46 -6.87 10.48
C THR A 390 4.30 -7.28 9.03
N LEU A 391 4.87 -8.41 8.64
CA LEU A 391 4.70 -8.97 7.28
C LEU A 391 3.39 -9.76 7.15
N ARG A 392 2.45 -9.49 8.06
CA ARG A 392 1.14 -10.11 8.11
C ARG A 392 0.29 -9.49 7.00
N ASP A 393 -0.50 -10.31 6.32
CA ASP A 393 -1.46 -9.86 5.30
C ASP A 393 -0.82 -9.20 4.06
N ILE A 394 0.49 -9.37 3.83
CA ILE A 394 1.17 -8.88 2.61
C ILE A 394 0.62 -9.58 1.36
N VAL A 395 0.21 -8.80 0.36
CA VAL A 395 -0.29 -9.34 -0.91
C VAL A 395 0.85 -9.49 -1.92
N LEU A 396 1.10 -10.72 -2.36
CA LEU A 396 2.17 -11.08 -3.28
C LEU A 396 1.61 -11.79 -4.50
N HIS A 397 2.24 -11.59 -5.65
CA HIS A 397 2.00 -12.42 -6.82
C HIS A 397 2.62 -13.81 -6.59
N PRO A 398 1.99 -14.93 -7.03
CA PRO A 398 2.58 -16.27 -6.97
C PRO A 398 4.01 -16.36 -7.50
N PHE A 399 4.34 -15.65 -8.58
CA PHE A 399 5.67 -15.61 -9.20
C PHE A 399 6.73 -14.88 -8.37
N HIS A 400 6.35 -14.12 -7.33
CA HIS A 400 7.33 -13.57 -6.41
C HIS A 400 7.99 -14.64 -5.55
N LEU A 401 7.30 -15.77 -5.33
CA LEU A 401 7.79 -16.86 -4.48
C LEU A 401 8.52 -17.94 -5.25
N VAL A 402 8.42 -17.97 -6.58
CA VAL A 402 9.00 -19.00 -7.42
C VAL A 402 9.62 -18.41 -8.67
N ASN A 403 10.81 -18.86 -9.04
CA ASN A 403 11.40 -18.47 -10.31
C ASN A 403 10.64 -19.12 -11.49
N VAL A 404 10.01 -18.31 -12.35
CA VAL A 404 9.23 -18.76 -13.53
C VAL A 404 9.87 -18.43 -14.87
N THR A 405 11.05 -17.81 -14.86
CA THR A 405 11.74 -17.36 -16.08
C THR A 405 12.78 -18.37 -16.55
N GLN A 406 12.88 -18.59 -17.87
CA GLN A 406 14.03 -19.28 -18.45
C GLN A 406 15.23 -18.31 -18.44
N ARG A 407 16.36 -18.72 -17.86
CA ARG A 407 17.60 -17.93 -17.96
C ARG A 407 17.95 -17.80 -19.44
N ARG A 408 17.96 -16.57 -19.98
CA ARG A 408 18.53 -16.32 -21.31
C ARG A 408 20.00 -16.73 -21.25
N ASN A 409 20.38 -17.79 -21.96
CA ASN A 409 21.76 -18.09 -22.26
C ASN A 409 22.27 -17.01 -23.23
N ILE A 410 22.74 -15.90 -22.67
CA ILE A 410 23.19 -14.74 -23.45
C ILE A 410 24.46 -15.06 -24.23
N HIS A 411 25.20 -16.13 -23.92
CA HIS A 411 26.34 -16.61 -24.71
C HIS A 411 26.20 -18.10 -24.98
N GLY A 412 26.37 -18.49 -26.24
CA GLY A 412 26.07 -19.81 -26.82
C GLY A 412 26.90 -20.99 -26.32
N GLN A 413 27.05 -21.17 -25.01
CA GLN A 413 27.47 -22.44 -24.44
C GLN A 413 26.22 -23.23 -24.03
N GLN A 414 25.85 -24.19 -24.87
CA GLN A 414 24.97 -25.30 -24.50
C GLN A 414 25.68 -26.18 -23.46
N GLN A 415 25.78 -25.72 -22.22
CA GLN A 415 25.93 -26.66 -21.12
C GLN A 415 24.55 -27.22 -20.82
N THR A 416 24.43 -28.54 -20.98
CA THR A 416 23.33 -29.38 -20.54
C THR A 416 23.19 -29.24 -19.01
N GLN A 417 22.61 -28.13 -18.56
CA GLN A 417 22.25 -27.97 -17.15
C GLN A 417 21.09 -28.92 -16.89
N VAL A 418 21.37 -29.95 -16.10
CA VAL A 418 20.38 -30.75 -15.40
C VAL A 418 19.31 -29.78 -14.86
N PRO A 419 18.00 -30.03 -15.08
CA PRO A 419 16.95 -29.16 -14.56
C PRO A 419 17.20 -28.98 -13.06
N ALA A 420 17.57 -27.76 -12.67
CA ALA A 420 17.92 -27.46 -11.30
C ALA A 420 16.75 -27.92 -10.41
N ALA A 421 17.06 -28.81 -9.45
CA ALA A 421 16.09 -29.27 -8.48
C ALA A 421 15.40 -28.06 -7.84
N ASP A 422 14.10 -28.18 -7.59
CA ASP A 422 13.30 -27.08 -7.05
C ASP A 422 13.95 -26.56 -5.74
N PRO A 423 14.49 -25.33 -5.73
CA PRO A 423 15.23 -24.79 -4.60
C PRO A 423 14.37 -24.76 -3.33
N VAL A 424 13.05 -24.69 -3.47
CA VAL A 424 12.10 -24.63 -2.35
C VAL A 424 12.12 -25.89 -1.47
N SER A 425 12.53 -27.03 -2.03
CA SER A 425 12.73 -28.27 -1.28
C SER A 425 13.98 -28.27 -0.38
N SER A 426 14.86 -27.27 -0.52
CA SER A 426 16.08 -27.17 0.28
C SER A 426 15.74 -27.03 1.77
N PRO A 427 16.33 -27.85 2.67
CA PRO A 427 16.15 -27.70 4.11
C PRO A 427 16.49 -26.29 4.61
N ALA A 428 17.43 -25.61 3.92
CA ALA A 428 17.80 -24.24 4.25
C ALA A 428 16.66 -23.25 4.07
N ILE A 429 15.96 -23.36 2.95
CA ILE A 429 14.85 -22.49 2.59
C ILE A 429 13.66 -22.76 3.52
N GLN A 430 13.39 -24.03 3.85
CA GLN A 430 12.33 -24.38 4.79
C GLN A 430 12.56 -23.81 6.20
N VAL A 431 13.80 -23.83 6.69
CA VAL A 431 14.17 -23.20 7.97
C VAL A 431 13.97 -21.69 7.93
N ALA A 432 14.37 -21.03 6.84
CA ALA A 432 14.17 -19.59 6.66
C ALA A 432 12.68 -19.20 6.57
N LEU A 433 11.87 -19.99 5.85
CA LEU A 433 10.42 -19.82 5.79
C LEU A 433 9.76 -19.99 7.16
N LYS A 434 10.19 -21.00 7.94
CA LYS A 434 9.74 -21.20 9.31
C LYS A 434 10.12 -20.03 10.21
N TRP A 435 11.33 -19.49 10.04
CA TRP A 435 11.76 -18.29 10.75
C TRP A 435 10.90 -17.07 10.38
N LEU A 436 10.59 -16.84 9.10
CA LEU A 436 9.66 -15.77 8.67
C LEU A 436 8.28 -15.94 9.31
N ALA A 437 7.72 -17.14 9.27
CA ALA A 437 6.41 -17.40 9.84
C ALA A 437 6.36 -17.18 11.36
N THR A 438 7.40 -17.65 12.08
CA THR A 438 7.40 -17.66 13.55
C THR A 438 7.93 -16.37 14.17
N GLN A 439 8.92 -15.72 13.56
CA GLN A 439 9.55 -14.50 14.09
C GLN A 439 8.98 -13.23 13.46
N CYS A 440 8.45 -13.30 12.24
CA CYS A 440 7.97 -12.13 11.48
C CYS A 440 6.44 -12.08 11.32
N ASP A 441 5.71 -13.07 11.87
CA ASP A 441 4.27 -13.29 11.65
C ASP A 441 3.89 -13.29 10.15
N TRP A 442 4.81 -13.78 9.30
CA TRP A 442 4.63 -13.75 7.86
C TRP A 442 3.50 -14.69 7.42
N LYS A 443 2.44 -14.10 6.88
CA LYS A 443 1.21 -14.77 6.43
C LYS A 443 0.78 -14.17 5.09
N PRO A 444 1.47 -14.54 4.00
CA PRO A 444 1.26 -13.91 2.70
C PRO A 444 -0.14 -14.22 2.16
N ILE A 445 -0.66 -13.29 1.38
CA ILE A 445 -1.87 -13.43 0.57
C ILE A 445 -1.40 -13.49 -0.89
N LEU A 446 -1.72 -14.56 -1.61
CA LEU A 446 -1.34 -14.71 -3.01
C LEU A 446 -2.42 -14.08 -3.90
N ALA A 447 -2.08 -13.00 -4.60
CA ALA A 447 -2.94 -12.39 -5.62
C ALA A 447 -2.99 -13.30 -6.85
N TRP A 448 -4.17 -13.87 -7.11
CA TRP A 448 -4.36 -14.89 -8.14
C TRP A 448 -4.82 -14.30 -9.48
N ASP A 449 -5.02 -12.98 -9.57
CA ASP A 449 -5.55 -12.29 -10.74
C ASP A 449 -4.81 -12.62 -12.05
N SER A 450 -3.48 -12.72 -12.01
CA SER A 450 -2.64 -13.07 -13.18
C SER A 450 -2.86 -14.49 -13.71
N MET A 451 -3.33 -15.37 -12.86
CA MET A 451 -3.61 -16.78 -13.16
C MET A 451 -5.05 -16.96 -13.66
N MET A 452 -5.89 -15.93 -13.57
CA MET A 452 -7.30 -15.97 -13.99
C MET A 452 -7.45 -15.81 -15.51
N CYS A 453 -6.83 -16.70 -16.28
CA CYS A 453 -6.87 -16.65 -17.73
C CYS A 453 -6.82 -18.05 -18.35
N ASP A 454 -7.75 -18.33 -19.28
CA ASP A 454 -7.85 -19.64 -19.93
C ASP A 454 -6.66 -19.97 -20.83
N VAL A 455 -5.96 -18.96 -21.36
CA VAL A 455 -4.80 -19.14 -22.24
C VAL A 455 -3.45 -19.08 -21.50
N PHE A 456 -3.44 -19.29 -20.18
CA PHE A 456 -2.20 -19.25 -19.40
C PHE A 456 -1.12 -20.24 -19.89
N PRO A 457 0.16 -19.84 -20.00
CA PRO A 457 0.77 -18.55 -19.66
C PRO A 457 0.85 -17.54 -20.82
N ALA A 458 0.17 -17.76 -21.95
CA ALA A 458 0.25 -16.89 -23.12
C ALA A 458 -0.30 -15.47 -22.87
N ASN A 459 -1.06 -15.26 -21.79
CA ASN A 459 -1.50 -13.94 -21.32
C ASN A 459 -0.41 -13.15 -20.59
N LEU A 460 0.68 -13.80 -20.18
CA LEU A 460 1.83 -13.12 -19.57
C LEU A 460 2.66 -12.42 -20.67
N GLU A 461 3.43 -11.39 -20.29
CA GLU A 461 4.12 -10.49 -21.23
C GLU A 461 4.82 -11.22 -22.40
N PRO A 462 4.49 -10.91 -23.68
CA PRO A 462 5.00 -11.62 -24.86
C PRO A 462 6.52 -11.56 -25.04
N ASN A 463 7.19 -10.58 -24.44
CA ASN A 463 8.63 -10.35 -24.60
C ASN A 463 9.51 -11.31 -23.77
N ARG A 464 8.89 -12.27 -23.06
CA ARG A 464 9.55 -13.13 -22.06
C ARG A 464 9.44 -14.61 -22.39
N GLN A 465 10.52 -15.33 -22.14
CA GLN A 465 10.54 -16.80 -22.16
C GLN A 465 10.19 -17.30 -20.76
N PHE A 466 8.90 -17.58 -20.56
CA PHE A 466 8.44 -18.31 -19.37
C PHE A 466 8.77 -19.80 -19.50
N LEU A 467 8.89 -20.47 -18.35
CA LEU A 467 8.88 -21.93 -18.34
C LEU A 467 7.54 -22.47 -18.92
N PRO A 468 7.52 -23.70 -19.46
CA PRO A 468 6.28 -24.37 -19.84
C PRO A 468 5.23 -24.34 -18.72
N LYS A 469 3.94 -24.29 -19.09
CA LYS A 469 2.80 -24.24 -18.15
C LYS A 469 2.96 -25.23 -17.00
N GLY A 470 3.21 -26.51 -17.32
CA GLY A 470 3.35 -27.58 -16.32
C GLY A 470 4.48 -27.33 -15.31
N ASP A 471 5.62 -26.81 -15.76
CA ASP A 471 6.77 -26.52 -14.89
C ASP A 471 6.47 -25.34 -13.94
N VAL A 472 5.80 -24.30 -14.44
CA VAL A 472 5.39 -23.16 -13.61
C VAL A 472 4.42 -23.62 -12.52
N LEU A 473 3.39 -24.37 -12.90
CA LEU A 473 2.38 -24.87 -11.96
C LEU A 473 2.98 -25.83 -10.94
N SER A 474 3.89 -26.71 -11.36
CA SER A 474 4.61 -27.62 -10.46
C SER A 474 5.41 -26.88 -9.40
N ARG A 475 6.14 -25.81 -9.78
CA ARG A 475 6.89 -24.97 -8.82
C ARG A 475 5.97 -24.25 -7.84
N ILE A 476 4.87 -23.66 -8.30
CA ILE A 476 3.89 -23.02 -7.43
C ILE A 476 3.30 -24.03 -6.46
N GLN A 477 2.92 -25.22 -6.95
CA GLN A 477 2.35 -26.28 -6.14
C GLN A 477 3.34 -26.78 -5.08
N SER A 478 4.61 -26.96 -5.44
CA SER A 478 5.68 -27.34 -4.53
C SER A 478 5.87 -26.29 -3.42
N MET A 479 5.96 -25.00 -3.77
CA MET A 479 6.04 -23.92 -2.79
C MET A 479 4.84 -23.89 -1.84
N ILE A 480 3.62 -24.01 -2.34
CA ILE A 480 2.42 -24.01 -1.51
C ILE A 480 2.37 -25.24 -0.58
N LYS A 481 2.78 -26.42 -1.07
CA LYS A 481 2.94 -27.62 -0.23
C LYS A 481 3.97 -27.40 0.87
N THR A 482 5.10 -26.77 0.56
CA THR A 482 6.13 -26.41 1.55
C THR A 482 5.59 -25.45 2.59
N LEU A 483 4.95 -24.34 2.19
CA LEU A 483 4.32 -23.40 3.12
C LEU A 483 3.33 -24.10 4.05
N ARG A 484 2.50 -24.98 3.50
CA ARG A 484 1.54 -25.77 4.29
C ARG A 484 2.23 -26.69 5.29
N SER A 485 3.29 -27.38 4.89
CA SER A 485 4.06 -28.28 5.77
C SER A 485 4.70 -27.54 6.95
N LEU A 486 4.93 -26.24 6.80
CA LEU A 486 5.45 -25.34 7.84
C LEU A 486 4.34 -24.66 8.66
N ASN A 487 3.08 -25.08 8.52
CA ASN A 487 1.89 -24.48 9.16
C ASN A 487 1.68 -23.00 8.80
N ILE A 488 2.14 -22.58 7.62
CA ILE A 488 1.83 -21.25 7.08
C ILE A 488 0.49 -21.35 6.34
N PRO A 489 -0.52 -20.53 6.69
CA PRO A 489 -1.84 -20.60 6.05
C PRO A 489 -1.75 -20.16 4.59
N ILE A 490 -2.46 -20.88 3.72
CA ILE A 490 -2.51 -20.58 2.29
C ILE A 490 -3.71 -19.67 2.02
N ARG A 491 -3.43 -18.42 1.68
CA ARG A 491 -4.46 -17.38 1.53
C ARG A 491 -4.41 -16.84 0.13
N LEU A 492 -5.53 -16.87 -0.57
CA LEU A 492 -5.67 -16.38 -1.93
C LEU A 492 -6.54 -15.13 -1.96
N SER A 493 -6.17 -14.18 -2.80
CA SER A 493 -6.99 -13.02 -3.14
C SER A 493 -7.24 -12.99 -4.64
N ILE A 494 -8.49 -12.81 -5.02
CA ILE A 494 -8.95 -12.52 -6.36
C ILE A 494 -9.54 -11.11 -6.31
N GLY A 495 -8.97 -10.20 -7.10
CA GLY A 495 -9.44 -8.83 -7.18
C GLY A 495 -8.71 -7.82 -6.34
N ASP A 496 -7.50 -8.13 -5.86
CA ASP A 496 -6.65 -7.10 -5.26
C ASP A 496 -5.99 -6.22 -6.33
N ARG A 497 -6.84 -5.40 -6.95
CA ARG A 497 -6.47 -4.46 -8.03
C ARG A 497 -6.01 -3.09 -7.50
N THR A 498 -5.84 -2.95 -6.18
CA THR A 498 -5.33 -1.72 -5.57
C THR A 498 -3.93 -1.38 -6.07
N ASN A 499 -3.15 -2.38 -6.50
CA ASN A 499 -1.75 -2.19 -6.92
C ASN A 499 -1.35 -2.98 -8.18
N THR A 500 -2.20 -3.85 -8.74
CA THR A 500 -1.82 -4.76 -9.86
C THR A 500 -2.20 -4.26 -11.26
N CYS A 501 -2.89 -3.12 -11.39
CA CYS A 501 -3.24 -2.55 -12.70
C CYS A 501 -3.19 -1.01 -12.67
N PRO A 502 -2.28 -0.34 -13.40
CA PRO A 502 -2.45 1.06 -13.71
C PRO A 502 -3.72 1.19 -14.59
N ASN A 503 -4.67 2.01 -14.12
CA ASN A 503 -5.95 2.34 -14.75
C ASN A 503 -5.85 2.64 -16.26
N SER A 504 -5.81 1.61 -17.09
CA SER A 504 -5.77 1.74 -18.55
C SER A 504 -6.82 0.83 -19.18
N GLY A 505 -8.07 1.30 -19.18
CA GLY A 505 -9.09 0.80 -20.09
C GLY A 505 -10.43 0.43 -19.47
N LEU A 506 -11.42 0.31 -20.34
CA LEU A 506 -12.80 -0.07 -20.06
C LEU A 506 -12.98 -1.59 -19.77
N ASP A 507 -11.92 -2.39 -19.79
CA ASP A 507 -12.00 -3.84 -19.54
C ASP A 507 -11.30 -4.24 -18.22
N GLY A 508 -10.64 -3.29 -17.56
CA GLY A 508 -9.75 -3.51 -16.42
C GLY A 508 -10.42 -3.85 -15.09
N SER A 509 -11.71 -4.20 -15.08
CA SER A 509 -12.49 -4.50 -13.86
C SER A 509 -13.33 -5.79 -13.90
N LEU A 510 -13.34 -6.47 -15.03
CA LEU A 510 -14.00 -7.77 -15.20
C LEU A 510 -12.96 -8.88 -14.97
N TYR A 511 -13.41 -10.04 -14.47
CA TYR A 511 -12.58 -11.24 -14.33
C TYR A 511 -12.72 -12.17 -15.53
N PHE A 512 -13.85 -12.10 -16.23
CA PHE A 512 -14.24 -13.07 -17.23
C PHE A 512 -14.46 -12.36 -18.58
N GLY A 513 -13.53 -12.59 -19.50
CA GLY A 513 -13.62 -12.17 -20.90
C GLY A 513 -13.64 -13.38 -21.83
N ASP A 514 -14.04 -13.16 -23.08
CA ASP A 514 -13.83 -14.15 -24.13
C ASP A 514 -12.32 -14.26 -24.40
N TYR A 515 -11.80 -15.47 -24.61
CA TYR A 515 -10.38 -15.70 -24.86
C TYR A 515 -10.13 -16.07 -26.32
N LYS A 516 -8.95 -15.68 -26.82
CA LYS A 516 -8.50 -15.99 -28.18
C LYS A 516 -7.96 -17.41 -28.23
N CYS A 517 -8.49 -18.23 -29.12
CA CYS A 517 -7.91 -19.51 -29.50
C CYS A 517 -7.64 -19.53 -31.01
N PHE A 518 -6.84 -20.49 -31.45
CA PHE A 518 -6.63 -20.76 -32.86
C PHE A 518 -7.17 -22.14 -33.19
N VAL A 519 -8.02 -22.21 -34.21
CA VAL A 519 -8.64 -23.45 -34.70
C VAL A 519 -8.10 -23.73 -36.10
N GLY A 520 -7.81 -25.02 -36.38
CA GLY A 520 -7.22 -25.47 -37.64
C GLY A 520 -5.70 -25.68 -37.57
N GLU A 521 -5.15 -26.33 -38.60
CA GLU A 521 -3.71 -26.58 -38.78
C GLU A 521 -3.19 -25.85 -40.02
N ASN A 522 -1.92 -25.42 -40.00
CA ASN A 522 -1.23 -24.80 -41.14
C ASN A 522 -2.00 -23.61 -41.75
N ASP A 523 -2.31 -23.67 -43.06
CA ASP A 523 -2.95 -22.59 -43.81
C ASP A 523 -4.43 -22.38 -43.43
N ASP A 524 -5.06 -23.33 -42.72
CA ASP A 524 -6.45 -23.23 -42.24
C ASP A 524 -6.57 -22.66 -40.82
N LYS A 525 -5.44 -22.24 -40.22
CA LYS A 525 -5.38 -21.69 -38.86
C LYS A 525 -6.04 -20.31 -38.83
N HIS A 526 -7.19 -20.21 -38.18
CA HIS A 526 -7.89 -18.94 -37.96
C HIS A 526 -8.10 -18.66 -36.47
N GLU A 527 -8.20 -17.37 -36.14
CA GLU A 527 -8.43 -16.90 -34.77
C GLU A 527 -9.93 -16.93 -34.46
N GLU A 528 -10.29 -17.56 -33.34
CA GLU A 528 -11.65 -17.61 -32.82
C GLU A 528 -11.70 -17.09 -31.37
N LEU A 529 -12.78 -16.41 -31.02
CA LEU A 529 -13.03 -15.93 -29.65
C LEU A 529 -14.02 -16.88 -28.97
N LEU A 530 -13.56 -17.60 -27.95
CA LEU A 530 -14.37 -18.55 -27.19
C LEU A 530 -14.72 -18.01 -25.80
N PRO A 531 -15.88 -18.40 -25.25
CA PRO A 531 -16.28 -17.99 -23.92
C PRO A 531 -15.38 -18.63 -22.85
N THR A 532 -15.02 -17.88 -21.81
CA THR A 532 -14.13 -18.34 -20.73
C THR A 532 -14.48 -19.72 -20.16
N GLN A 533 -13.49 -20.56 -19.94
CA GLN A 533 -13.65 -21.86 -19.28
C GLN A 533 -13.29 -21.83 -17.78
N ALA A 534 -12.94 -20.64 -17.27
CA ALA A 534 -12.46 -20.42 -15.90
C ALA A 534 -11.31 -21.37 -15.50
N ARG A 535 -10.38 -21.65 -16.43
CA ARG A 535 -9.16 -22.46 -16.20
C ARG A 535 -8.10 -21.62 -15.51
N PHE A 536 -8.23 -21.49 -14.19
CA PHE A 536 -7.41 -20.62 -13.35
C PHE A 536 -6.26 -21.34 -12.65
N ASN A 537 -5.96 -22.56 -13.06
CA ASN A 537 -4.82 -23.36 -12.60
C ASN A 537 -4.79 -23.60 -11.08
N LEU A 538 -5.97 -23.70 -10.46
CA LEU A 538 -6.10 -23.93 -9.02
C LEU A 538 -6.15 -25.42 -8.66
N SER A 539 -6.37 -26.33 -9.61
CA SER A 539 -6.66 -27.75 -9.29
C SER A 539 -5.56 -28.42 -8.44
N GLY A 540 -4.29 -28.11 -8.70
CA GLY A 540 -3.16 -28.66 -7.94
C GLY A 540 -3.01 -28.12 -6.51
N ILE A 541 -3.69 -27.02 -6.16
CA ILE A 541 -3.50 -26.32 -4.87
C ILE A 541 -4.79 -26.00 -4.11
N ALA A 542 -5.97 -26.10 -4.74
CA ALA A 542 -7.24 -25.69 -4.15
C ALA A 542 -7.54 -26.41 -2.83
N HIS A 543 -7.13 -27.67 -2.72
CA HIS A 543 -7.27 -28.47 -1.50
C HIS A 543 -6.38 -27.99 -0.34
N LEU A 544 -5.39 -27.14 -0.57
CA LEU A 544 -4.48 -26.57 0.43
C LEU A 544 -4.90 -25.17 0.90
N VAL A 545 -5.84 -24.52 0.21
CA VAL A 545 -6.27 -23.13 0.48
C VAL A 545 -7.07 -23.05 1.78
N ASP A 546 -6.64 -22.17 2.69
CA ASP A 546 -7.31 -21.87 3.97
C ASP A 546 -8.25 -20.66 3.85
N GLU A 547 -7.82 -19.62 3.16
CA GLU A 547 -8.61 -18.39 2.99
C GLU A 547 -8.72 -18.01 1.52
N LEU A 548 -9.92 -17.67 1.08
CA LEU A 548 -10.18 -17.12 -0.24
C LEU A 548 -10.87 -15.77 -0.08
N THR A 549 -10.32 -14.74 -0.69
CA THR A 549 -10.97 -13.42 -0.79
C THR A 549 -11.31 -13.16 -2.24
N ILE A 550 -12.58 -12.86 -2.53
CA ILE A 550 -13.06 -12.44 -3.84
C ILE A 550 -13.66 -11.06 -3.67
N GLN A 551 -13.07 -10.07 -4.30
CA GLN A 551 -13.49 -8.68 -4.19
C GLN A 551 -13.60 -8.03 -5.55
N TYR A 552 -14.51 -7.08 -5.72
CA TYR A 552 -14.53 -6.17 -6.86
C TYR A 552 -14.17 -4.77 -6.37
N PRO A 553 -13.40 -3.97 -7.13
CA PRO A 553 -13.21 -2.58 -6.79
C PRO A 553 -14.56 -1.87 -6.77
N VAL A 554 -14.74 -0.90 -5.88
CA VAL A 554 -15.99 -0.12 -5.82
C VAL A 554 -16.16 0.77 -7.07
N ASP A 555 -15.05 1.07 -7.75
CA ASP A 555 -14.95 1.96 -8.92
C ASP A 555 -14.58 1.24 -10.23
N VAL A 556 -15.22 0.10 -10.53
CA VAL A 556 -15.11 -0.68 -11.79
C VAL A 556 -15.12 0.21 -13.06
N PRO A 557 -13.98 0.46 -13.75
CA PRO A 557 -13.94 1.21 -15.01
C PRO A 557 -14.22 0.27 -16.18
N GLY A 558 -15.28 0.55 -16.94
CA GLY A 558 -15.66 -0.32 -18.06
C GLY A 558 -17.12 -0.33 -18.46
N VAL A 559 -17.91 0.09 -17.50
CA VAL A 559 -19.27 0.54 -17.71
C VAL A 559 -19.21 2.04 -17.48
N ALA A 560 -19.39 2.86 -18.53
CA ALA A 560 -19.58 4.31 -18.38
C ALA A 560 -20.93 4.57 -17.65
N GLY A 561 -21.00 4.25 -16.36
CA GLY A 561 -22.28 4.11 -15.66
C GLY A 561 -22.24 3.96 -14.14
N PHE A 562 -21.09 3.79 -13.47
CA PHE A 562 -21.07 3.79 -12.00
C PHE A 562 -21.22 5.19 -11.38
N ALA A 563 -20.67 6.24 -12.04
CA ALA A 563 -20.89 7.64 -11.64
C ALA A 563 -22.26 8.22 -12.08
N ARG A 564 -23.00 7.51 -12.94
CA ARG A 564 -24.34 7.92 -13.41
C ARG A 564 -25.41 7.31 -12.51
N SER A 565 -25.60 7.91 -11.33
CA SER A 565 -26.53 7.46 -10.29
C SER A 565 -28.03 7.41 -10.68
N SER A 566 -28.41 7.69 -11.93
CA SER A 566 -29.81 7.87 -12.34
C SER A 566 -30.29 7.09 -13.59
N LYS A 567 -29.46 6.28 -14.28
CA LYS A 567 -29.90 5.53 -15.49
C LYS A 567 -29.98 4.02 -15.25
N ARG A 568 -30.92 3.33 -15.92
CA ARG A 568 -31.07 1.85 -15.97
C ARG A 568 -29.83 1.19 -16.61
N PRO A 569 -29.56 -0.11 -16.37
CA PRO A 569 -28.43 -0.75 -17.02
C PRO A 569 -28.64 -0.78 -18.52
N THR A 570 -27.59 -0.49 -19.27
CA THR A 570 -27.65 -0.69 -20.73
C THR A 570 -27.70 -2.18 -21.05
N SER A 571 -28.13 -2.53 -22.27
CA SER A 571 -28.12 -3.94 -22.72
C SER A 571 -26.71 -4.54 -22.63
N LYS A 572 -25.69 -3.76 -23.00
CA LYS A 572 -24.28 -4.18 -22.94
C LYS A 572 -23.81 -4.42 -21.49
N GLU A 573 -24.20 -3.56 -20.55
CA GLU A 573 -23.91 -3.76 -19.12
C GLU A 573 -24.52 -5.06 -18.58
N THR A 574 -25.76 -5.35 -19.00
CA THR A 574 -26.47 -6.57 -18.59
C THR A 574 -25.79 -7.82 -19.17
N GLU A 575 -25.34 -7.74 -20.42
CA GLU A 575 -24.58 -8.80 -21.08
C GLU A 575 -23.25 -9.07 -20.38
N LEU A 576 -22.47 -8.04 -20.04
CA LEU A 576 -21.22 -8.16 -19.30
C LEU A 576 -21.45 -8.80 -17.92
N LEU A 577 -22.47 -8.37 -17.17
CA LEU A 577 -22.84 -8.99 -15.90
C LEU A 577 -23.25 -10.46 -16.05
N ASN A 578 -23.89 -10.83 -17.16
CA ASN A 578 -24.24 -12.21 -17.43
C ASN A 578 -23.01 -13.05 -17.79
N LYS A 579 -22.02 -12.48 -18.51
CA LYS A 579 -20.73 -13.13 -18.76
C LYS A 579 -19.99 -13.41 -17.45
N GLU A 580 -19.92 -12.42 -16.56
CA GLU A 580 -19.33 -12.58 -15.21
C GLU A 580 -20.03 -13.66 -14.40
N LYS A 581 -21.37 -13.72 -14.40
CA LYS A 581 -22.13 -14.77 -13.73
C LYS A 581 -21.79 -16.15 -14.27
N LYS A 582 -21.78 -16.34 -15.59
CA LYS A 582 -21.39 -17.61 -16.22
C LYS A 582 -19.95 -17.99 -15.87
N GLY A 583 -19.02 -17.05 -15.91
CA GLY A 583 -17.63 -17.26 -15.51
C GLY A 583 -17.51 -17.76 -14.07
N TRP A 584 -18.19 -17.12 -13.12
CA TRP A 584 -18.23 -17.58 -11.73
C TRP A 584 -18.92 -18.93 -11.56
N GLN A 585 -19.98 -19.22 -12.33
CA GLN A 585 -20.62 -20.54 -12.29
C GLN A 585 -19.64 -21.63 -12.74
N ARG A 586 -18.86 -21.40 -13.80
CA ARG A 586 -17.80 -22.30 -14.26
C ARG A 586 -16.70 -22.43 -13.21
N PHE A 587 -16.25 -21.33 -12.61
CA PHE A 587 -15.27 -21.33 -11.53
C PHE A 587 -15.72 -22.22 -10.35
N TRP A 588 -16.95 -22.03 -9.86
CA TRP A 588 -17.47 -22.81 -8.74
C TRP A 588 -17.76 -24.26 -9.13
N ALA A 589 -18.20 -24.52 -10.35
CA ALA A 589 -18.32 -25.89 -10.87
C ALA A 589 -16.96 -26.61 -10.85
N ARG A 590 -15.89 -25.92 -11.27
CA ARG A 590 -14.53 -26.47 -11.34
C ARG A 590 -13.88 -26.67 -9.96
N TYR A 591 -13.94 -25.67 -9.08
CA TYR A 591 -13.08 -25.63 -7.88
C TYR A 591 -13.80 -25.80 -6.54
N ALA A 592 -15.12 -25.60 -6.44
CA ALA A 592 -15.78 -25.55 -5.12
C ALA A 592 -15.56 -26.84 -4.29
N LEU A 593 -15.65 -28.01 -4.92
CA LEU A 593 -15.45 -29.31 -4.25
C LEU A 593 -13.98 -29.62 -3.94
N GLN A 594 -13.05 -28.83 -4.49
CA GLN A 594 -11.63 -29.00 -4.26
C GLN A 594 -11.16 -28.29 -2.98
N PHE A 595 -11.90 -27.30 -2.49
CA PHE A 595 -11.56 -26.47 -1.32
C PHE A 595 -11.73 -27.18 0.03
N LYS A 596 -11.07 -28.32 0.20
CA LYS A 596 -11.18 -29.17 1.41
C LYS A 596 -10.67 -28.49 2.68
N ASN A 597 -9.67 -27.62 2.58
CA ASN A 597 -9.10 -26.91 3.74
C ASN A 597 -9.68 -25.51 3.95
N LEU A 598 -10.61 -25.04 3.12
CA LEU A 598 -11.09 -23.66 3.19
C LEU A 598 -11.79 -23.39 4.52
N LYS A 599 -11.28 -22.40 5.26
CA LYS A 599 -11.79 -21.95 6.55
C LYS A 599 -12.51 -20.61 6.47
N LYS A 600 -12.15 -19.78 5.49
CA LYS A 600 -12.69 -18.43 5.33
C LYS A 600 -12.90 -18.09 3.86
N LEU A 601 -14.11 -17.66 3.50
CA LEU A 601 -14.41 -17.01 2.23
C LEU A 601 -14.87 -15.57 2.51
N THR A 602 -14.11 -14.59 2.04
CA THR A 602 -14.51 -13.18 2.06
C THR A 602 -15.04 -12.82 0.68
N ALA A 603 -16.30 -12.37 0.61
CA ALA A 603 -16.93 -11.90 -0.61
C ALA A 603 -17.26 -10.41 -0.49
N ILE A 604 -16.69 -9.60 -1.38
CA ILE A 604 -16.99 -8.17 -1.57
C ILE A 604 -17.40 -7.99 -3.03
N ILE A 605 -18.62 -8.41 -3.35
CA ILE A 605 -19.04 -8.56 -4.75
C ILE A 605 -20.43 -7.96 -5.00
N PRO A 606 -20.81 -7.66 -6.25
CA PRO A 606 -22.17 -7.24 -6.58
C PRO A 606 -23.22 -8.27 -6.13
N ASN A 607 -24.30 -7.81 -5.50
CA ASN A 607 -25.37 -8.65 -4.97
C ASN A 607 -25.99 -9.58 -6.01
N ASP A 608 -26.05 -9.15 -7.27
CA ASP A 608 -26.61 -9.97 -8.35
C ASP A 608 -25.70 -11.14 -8.73
N ILE A 609 -24.38 -10.99 -8.62
CA ILE A 609 -23.40 -12.08 -8.78
C ILE A 609 -23.47 -12.99 -7.55
N PHE A 610 -23.47 -12.40 -6.35
CA PHE A 610 -23.62 -13.17 -5.10
C PHE A 610 -24.90 -14.00 -5.07
N SER A 611 -26.01 -13.45 -5.53
CA SER A 611 -27.29 -14.18 -5.59
C SER A 611 -27.24 -15.35 -6.59
N ASP A 612 -26.50 -15.17 -7.70
CA ASP A 612 -26.33 -16.18 -8.74
C ASP A 612 -25.38 -17.30 -8.31
N TRP A 613 -24.37 -17.02 -7.48
CA TRP A 613 -23.57 -18.07 -6.82
C TRP A 613 -24.44 -19.10 -6.08
N GLY A 614 -25.57 -18.64 -5.54
CA GLY A 614 -26.59 -19.47 -4.91
C GLY A 614 -27.28 -20.45 -5.86
N THR A 615 -27.01 -20.48 -7.16
CA THR A 615 -27.51 -21.52 -8.08
C THR A 615 -26.48 -22.61 -8.36
N SER A 616 -25.22 -22.44 -7.93
CA SER A 616 -24.17 -23.45 -8.11
C SER A 616 -24.34 -24.62 -7.13
N PRO A 617 -24.53 -25.87 -7.60
CA PRO A 617 -24.67 -27.04 -6.72
C PRO A 617 -23.38 -27.31 -5.94
N ASN A 618 -22.22 -27.16 -6.58
CA ASN A 618 -20.92 -27.44 -5.97
C ASN A 618 -20.60 -26.42 -4.86
N LEU A 619 -20.93 -25.14 -5.05
CA LEU A 619 -20.76 -24.13 -3.99
C LEU A 619 -21.70 -24.37 -2.81
N ARG A 620 -22.95 -24.77 -3.08
CA ARG A 620 -23.89 -25.16 -2.02
C ARG A 620 -23.40 -26.35 -1.24
N HIS A 621 -22.78 -27.33 -1.90
CA HIS A 621 -22.19 -28.49 -1.24
C HIS A 621 -21.03 -28.07 -0.33
N LEU A 622 -20.14 -27.18 -0.79
CA LEU A 622 -19.06 -26.61 0.02
C LEU A 622 -19.59 -25.96 1.32
N PHE A 623 -20.74 -25.27 1.24
CA PHE A 623 -21.39 -24.62 2.37
C PHE A 623 -22.45 -25.46 3.10
N ALA A 624 -22.61 -26.74 2.75
CA ALA A 624 -23.65 -27.60 3.32
C ALA A 624 -23.41 -27.92 4.80
N SER A 625 -22.14 -27.98 5.23
CA SER A 625 -21.78 -28.28 6.62
C SER A 625 -22.28 -27.20 7.58
N ASN A 626 -22.98 -27.57 8.65
CA ASN A 626 -23.45 -26.65 9.69
C ASN A 626 -22.35 -25.84 10.40
N LYS A 627 -21.08 -26.20 10.21
CA LYS A 627 -19.90 -25.54 10.79
C LYS A 627 -19.63 -24.12 10.27
N TRP A 628 -20.17 -23.75 9.10
CA TRP A 628 -19.97 -22.39 8.61
C TRP A 628 -20.90 -21.38 9.28
N ASP A 629 -20.33 -20.25 9.66
CA ASP A 629 -21.01 -19.04 10.09
C ASP A 629 -20.80 -17.93 9.04
N VAL A 630 -21.61 -16.86 9.13
CA VAL A 630 -21.50 -15.68 8.27
C VAL A 630 -21.50 -14.39 9.08
N LEU A 631 -20.55 -13.51 8.81
CA LEU A 631 -20.57 -12.12 9.26
C LEU A 631 -20.99 -11.23 8.09
N GLU A 632 -22.05 -10.45 8.29
CA GLU A 632 -22.48 -9.42 7.36
C GLU A 632 -21.97 -8.06 7.86
N VAL A 633 -21.24 -7.33 7.02
CA VAL A 633 -20.81 -5.96 7.33
C VAL A 633 -21.87 -5.02 6.76
N ASP A 634 -22.44 -4.15 7.61
CA ASP A 634 -23.50 -3.23 7.18
C ASP A 634 -22.92 -2.15 6.24
N ASP A 635 -23.46 -2.06 5.02
CA ASP A 635 -23.02 -1.14 3.94
C ASP A 635 -22.99 0.34 4.36
N ARG A 636 -23.67 0.70 5.47
CA ARG A 636 -23.75 2.08 5.97
C ARG A 636 -22.38 2.65 6.35
N CYS A 637 -21.44 1.82 6.82
CA CYS A 637 -20.11 2.30 7.23
C CYS A 637 -19.25 2.74 6.04
N PHE A 638 -19.42 2.17 4.85
CA PHE A 638 -18.53 2.42 3.71
C PHE A 638 -18.81 3.74 2.99
N SER A 639 -20.02 4.29 3.13
CA SER A 639 -20.33 5.63 2.60
C SER A 639 -19.58 6.74 3.35
N ASP A 640 -19.22 6.49 4.61
CA ASP A 640 -18.43 7.40 5.44
C ASP A 640 -16.93 7.03 5.46
N LEU A 641 -16.57 5.77 5.16
CA LEU A 641 -15.20 5.24 5.11
C LEU A 641 -14.66 5.07 3.68
N ALA A 642 -15.01 5.98 2.76
CA ALA A 642 -14.42 5.97 1.42
C ALA A 642 -12.89 6.11 1.52
N PHE A 643 -12.20 4.97 1.45
CA PHE A 643 -10.75 4.80 1.61
C PHE A 643 -9.95 5.64 0.59
N ILE A 644 -10.58 5.99 -0.54
CA ILE A 644 -10.00 6.86 -1.59
C ILE A 644 -9.96 8.34 -1.15
N SER A 645 -10.70 8.73 -0.10
CA SER A 645 -10.63 10.08 0.47
C SER A 645 -9.41 10.30 1.37
N HIS A 646 -8.72 9.24 1.81
CA HIS A 646 -7.54 9.34 2.68
C HIS A 646 -6.21 9.50 1.93
N MET A 647 -6.18 9.22 0.62
CA MET A 647 -4.98 9.46 -0.21
C MET A 647 -4.84 10.90 -0.73
N MET A 648 -5.77 11.81 -0.40
CA MET A 648 -5.69 13.21 -0.80
C MET A 648 -5.74 14.11 0.45
N PRO A 649 -4.61 14.68 0.90
CA PRO A 649 -4.57 15.56 2.07
C PRO A 649 -5.23 16.93 1.84
N PHE A 650 -5.78 17.21 0.64
CA PHE A 650 -6.56 18.43 0.34
C PHE A 650 -7.87 18.11 -0.37
N SER A 651 -8.89 17.76 0.40
CA SER A 651 -10.28 17.88 -0.05
C SER A 651 -11.10 18.87 0.81
N SER A 652 -10.44 19.84 1.43
CA SER A 652 -11.08 20.94 2.17
C SER A 652 -11.85 21.94 1.28
N PHE A 653 -11.92 21.74 -0.04
CA PHE A 653 -12.77 22.52 -0.96
C PHE A 653 -13.99 21.76 -1.49
N ARG A 654 -14.46 20.70 -0.82
CA ARG A 654 -15.76 20.08 -1.12
C ARG A 654 -16.76 20.21 0.04
N ASN A 655 -17.04 21.45 0.43
CA ASN A 655 -18.32 21.81 1.09
C ASN A 655 -19.50 21.84 0.10
N TYR A 656 -19.34 21.33 -1.11
CA TYR A 656 -20.48 20.94 -1.94
C TYR A 656 -20.96 19.57 -1.48
N ASN A 657 -22.04 19.62 -0.71
CA ASN A 657 -22.93 18.52 -0.35
C ASN A 657 -23.34 17.75 -1.63
N PHE A 658 -22.50 16.81 -2.09
CA PHE A 658 -22.93 15.83 -3.07
C PHE A 658 -23.97 14.97 -2.36
N ALA A 659 -25.25 15.25 -2.67
CA ALA A 659 -26.40 14.46 -2.25
C ALA A 659 -26.02 12.97 -2.15
N ARG A 660 -26.33 12.35 -1.00
CA ARG A 660 -26.16 10.92 -0.71
C ARG A 660 -26.61 10.06 -1.90
N LYS A 661 -25.72 9.80 -2.85
CA LYS A 661 -25.99 9.00 -4.03
C LYS A 661 -25.88 7.55 -3.58
N ARG A 662 -27.03 6.93 -3.32
CA ARG A 662 -27.08 5.48 -3.06
C ARG A 662 -26.41 4.75 -4.23
N PRO A 663 -25.43 3.85 -3.99
CA PRO A 663 -24.83 3.07 -5.05
C PRO A 663 -25.92 2.23 -5.75
N ARG A 664 -25.87 2.19 -7.09
CA ARG A 664 -26.90 1.54 -7.94
C ARG A 664 -26.85 0.02 -7.83
N LEU A 665 -25.66 -0.56 -7.70
CA LEU A 665 -25.47 -1.97 -7.39
C LEU A 665 -25.18 -2.08 -5.90
N ARG A 666 -26.01 -2.86 -5.20
CA ARG A 666 -25.73 -3.23 -3.82
C ARG A 666 -24.57 -4.20 -3.84
N PHE A 667 -23.53 -3.89 -3.09
CA PHE A 667 -22.50 -4.86 -2.80
C PHE A 667 -22.97 -5.74 -1.66
N VAL A 668 -22.44 -6.96 -1.63
CA VAL A 668 -22.57 -7.85 -0.49
C VAL A 668 -21.18 -7.97 0.07
N GLN A 669 -21.00 -7.54 1.32
CA GLN A 669 -19.81 -7.81 2.11
C GLN A 669 -20.14 -8.90 3.12
N ARG A 670 -19.74 -10.13 2.78
CA ARG A 670 -19.96 -11.31 3.62
C ARG A 670 -18.65 -12.02 3.87
N VAL A 671 -18.42 -12.37 5.13
CA VAL A 671 -17.32 -13.25 5.52
C VAL A 671 -17.94 -14.56 5.99
N PHE A 672 -17.79 -15.61 5.19
CA PHE A 672 -18.09 -16.98 5.60
C PHE A 672 -16.87 -17.54 6.31
N PHE A 673 -17.04 -18.11 7.48
CA PHE A 673 -15.93 -18.65 8.25
C PHE A 673 -16.37 -19.86 9.06
N ARG A 674 -15.41 -20.71 9.41
CA ARG A 674 -15.59 -21.80 10.37
C ARG A 674 -14.46 -21.77 11.38
N LYS A 675 -14.74 -22.22 12.60
CA LYS A 675 -13.76 -22.19 13.71
C LYS A 675 -12.98 -23.49 13.85
N ASP A 676 -13.35 -24.53 13.10
CA ASP A 676 -12.72 -25.83 13.18
C ASP A 676 -11.51 -25.96 12.27
N GLU A 677 -10.53 -26.73 12.74
CA GLU A 677 -9.27 -27.01 12.02
C GLU A 677 -9.37 -28.23 11.09
N SER A 678 -10.46 -29.01 11.17
CA SER A 678 -10.63 -30.23 10.38
C SER A 678 -10.90 -29.94 8.90
N GLY A 679 -10.42 -30.78 7.98
CA GLY A 679 -10.79 -30.69 6.57
C GLY A 679 -12.30 -30.92 6.35
N LEU A 680 -12.85 -30.35 5.28
CA LEU A 680 -14.19 -30.63 4.79
C LEU A 680 -14.20 -31.95 4.03
N ASP A 681 -15.18 -32.80 4.32
CA ASP A 681 -15.45 -33.99 3.53
C ASP A 681 -16.32 -33.62 2.32
N LEU A 682 -15.66 -33.45 1.18
CA LEU A 682 -16.28 -33.09 -0.11
C LEU A 682 -16.22 -34.26 -1.11
N GLY A 683 -15.90 -35.47 -0.64
CA GLY A 683 -15.68 -36.65 -1.48
C GLY A 683 -14.34 -36.65 -2.24
N PRO A 684 -13.97 -37.80 -2.84
CA PRO A 684 -12.85 -37.86 -3.78
C PRO A 684 -13.23 -37.19 -5.10
N PRO A 685 -12.31 -36.44 -5.74
CA PRO A 685 -12.58 -35.91 -7.07
C PRO A 685 -12.67 -37.07 -8.09
N PRO A 686 -13.63 -37.03 -9.02
CA PRO A 686 -13.85 -38.11 -10.00
C PRO A 686 -12.82 -38.15 -11.14
N LEU A 687 -12.06 -37.08 -11.30
CA LEU A 687 -11.11 -36.86 -12.39
C LEU A 687 -9.74 -36.47 -11.79
N SER A 688 -8.66 -36.72 -12.53
CA SER A 688 -7.31 -36.29 -12.15
C SER A 688 -7.18 -34.76 -12.07
N GLU A 689 -6.08 -34.24 -11.53
CA GLU A 689 -5.84 -32.78 -11.46
C GLU A 689 -5.82 -32.14 -12.86
N ASP A 690 -5.10 -32.75 -13.81
CA ASP A 690 -4.96 -32.23 -15.17
C ASP A 690 -6.25 -32.35 -15.99
N GLU A 691 -6.95 -33.49 -15.89
CA GLU A 691 -8.24 -33.67 -16.56
C GLU A 691 -9.27 -32.67 -16.05
N ARG A 692 -9.28 -32.35 -14.75
CA ARG A 692 -10.19 -31.33 -14.18
C ARG A 692 -9.85 -29.93 -14.61
N GLU A 693 -8.58 -29.63 -14.84
CA GLU A 693 -8.17 -28.30 -15.28
C GLU A 693 -8.49 -28.09 -16.76
N GLU A 694 -8.35 -29.12 -17.59
CA GLU A 694 -8.57 -29.02 -19.04
C GLU A 694 -10.01 -29.37 -19.48
N MET A 695 -10.82 -30.00 -18.62
CA MET A 695 -12.23 -30.30 -18.93
C MET A 695 -13.03 -29.04 -19.27
N ASP A 696 -13.78 -29.08 -20.37
CA ASP A 696 -14.70 -28.01 -20.74
C ASP A 696 -16.00 -28.09 -19.93
N ILE A 697 -16.46 -26.91 -19.49
CA ILE A 697 -17.70 -26.77 -18.72
C ILE A 697 -18.72 -26.06 -19.61
N SER A 698 -19.62 -26.87 -20.18
CA SER A 698 -20.65 -26.40 -21.09
C SER A 698 -21.71 -25.54 -20.39
N ASP A 699 -22.45 -24.75 -21.16
CA ASP A 699 -23.55 -23.93 -20.63
C ASP A 699 -24.68 -24.80 -20.02
N GLU A 700 -24.85 -26.04 -20.50
CA GLU A 700 -25.78 -27.01 -19.94
C GLU A 700 -25.35 -27.47 -18.54
N MET A 701 -24.04 -27.65 -18.30
CA MET A 701 -23.52 -28.07 -16.99
C MET A 701 -23.69 -27.00 -15.91
N ILE A 702 -23.66 -25.72 -16.29
CA ILE A 702 -23.89 -24.58 -15.39
C ILE A 702 -25.34 -24.05 -15.46
N ALA A 703 -26.20 -24.68 -16.25
CA ALA A 703 -27.59 -24.28 -16.37
C ALA A 703 -28.27 -24.31 -15.00
N LYS A 704 -29.18 -23.36 -14.79
CA LYS A 704 -29.89 -23.24 -13.51
C LYS A 704 -30.70 -24.50 -13.26
N VAL A 705 -30.27 -25.27 -12.26
CA VAL A 705 -31.03 -26.41 -11.74
C VAL A 705 -32.30 -25.84 -11.12
N GLN A 706 -33.42 -26.05 -11.82
CA GLN A 706 -34.75 -25.77 -11.29
C GLN A 706 -34.96 -26.70 -10.08
N ASP A 707 -35.54 -26.18 -9.00
CA ASP A 707 -35.87 -26.93 -7.77
C ASP A 707 -34.72 -27.26 -6.80
N LEU A 708 -33.64 -26.47 -6.78
CA LEU A 708 -32.68 -26.56 -5.68
C LEU A 708 -33.32 -26.15 -4.33
N PRO A 709 -33.15 -26.93 -3.25
CA PRO A 709 -33.73 -26.62 -1.93
C PRO A 709 -33.23 -25.28 -1.38
N ALA A 710 -33.96 -24.64 -0.47
CA ALA A 710 -33.49 -23.39 0.13
C ALA A 710 -32.14 -23.60 0.85
N HIS A 711 -31.13 -22.76 0.54
CA HIS A 711 -29.85 -22.80 1.24
C HIS A 711 -29.82 -21.72 2.33
N ARG A 712 -29.23 -22.01 3.49
CA ARG A 712 -29.21 -21.06 4.63
C ARG A 712 -28.63 -19.68 4.29
N PHE A 713 -27.63 -19.63 3.40
CA PHE A 713 -26.98 -18.37 2.99
C PHE A 713 -27.65 -17.70 1.76
N TRP A 714 -28.45 -18.46 1.01
CA TRP A 714 -29.21 -18.00 -0.15
C TRP A 714 -30.67 -18.39 0.03
N SER A 715 -31.33 -17.70 0.96
CA SER A 715 -32.77 -17.88 1.16
C SER A 715 -33.52 -17.43 -0.09
N PRO A 716 -34.49 -18.21 -0.58
CA PRO A 716 -35.34 -17.77 -1.67
C PRO A 716 -35.98 -16.44 -1.26
N LYS A 717 -35.91 -15.44 -2.16
CA LYS A 717 -36.62 -14.18 -1.95
C LYS A 717 -38.07 -14.55 -1.71
N ARG A 718 -38.58 -14.30 -0.48
CA ARG A 718 -40.00 -14.48 -0.20
C ARG A 718 -40.74 -13.75 -1.32
N PRO A 719 -41.65 -14.42 -2.06
CA PRO A 719 -42.47 -13.71 -3.02
C PRO A 719 -43.07 -12.55 -2.25
N LYS A 720 -42.92 -11.32 -2.76
CA LYS A 720 -43.57 -10.16 -2.16
C LYS A 720 -45.04 -10.53 -2.15
N ALA A 721 -45.53 -10.99 -0.99
CA ALA A 721 -46.94 -11.24 -0.78
C ALA A 721 -47.61 -9.96 -1.26
N ALA A 722 -48.45 -10.07 -2.28
CA ALA A 722 -49.23 -8.96 -2.75
C ALA A 722 -49.98 -8.47 -1.52
N SER A 723 -49.50 -7.39 -0.90
CA SER A 723 -50.19 -6.77 0.22
C SER A 723 -51.55 -6.38 -0.32
N PRO A 724 -52.66 -6.95 0.18
CA PRO A 724 -53.98 -6.67 -0.35
C PRO A 724 -54.50 -5.33 0.23
N SER A 725 -53.73 -4.24 0.09
CA SER A 725 -54.13 -2.91 0.57
C SER A 725 -53.21 -1.74 0.15
N LYS A 726 -52.59 -1.76 -1.04
CA LYS A 726 -52.17 -0.51 -1.70
C LYS A 726 -53.01 -0.24 -2.94
N GLY A 727 -54.29 0.03 -2.67
CA GLY A 727 -55.15 0.74 -3.60
C GLY A 727 -54.59 2.14 -3.90
N ARG A 728 -54.84 2.58 -5.14
CA ARG A 728 -54.53 3.91 -5.68
C ARG A 728 -53.06 4.31 -5.68
N LYS A 729 -52.34 3.88 -6.71
CA LYS A 729 -51.46 4.84 -7.41
C LYS A 729 -52.36 5.95 -7.96
N ARG A 730 -52.29 7.16 -7.39
CA ARG A 730 -52.68 8.36 -8.11
C ARG A 730 -51.84 8.39 -9.39
N LYS A 731 -52.52 8.27 -10.52
CA LYS A 731 -52.06 8.80 -11.79
C LYS A 731 -52.25 10.31 -11.62
N THR A 732 -51.19 11.05 -11.33
CA THR A 732 -51.18 12.49 -11.60
C THR A 732 -51.15 12.60 -13.11
N ASP A 733 -52.26 13.04 -13.69
CA ASP A 733 -52.30 13.57 -15.04
C ASP A 733 -51.58 14.93 -14.99
N ASP A 734 -50.25 14.91 -15.06
CA ASP A 734 -49.40 16.12 -15.18
C ASP A 734 -49.08 16.39 -16.67
N ASP A 735 -50.01 16.10 -17.59
CA ASP A 735 -49.85 16.37 -19.03
C ASP A 735 -50.78 17.50 -19.55
N ASP A 736 -51.64 18.08 -18.69
CA ASP A 736 -52.56 19.16 -19.05
C ASP A 736 -52.29 20.52 -18.36
N GLU A 737 -51.49 20.57 -17.27
CA GLU A 737 -51.09 21.85 -16.64
C GLU A 737 -49.95 22.55 -17.41
N ASP A 738 -49.04 21.79 -18.04
CA ASP A 738 -47.93 22.36 -18.83
C ASP A 738 -48.40 23.02 -20.14
N LYS A 739 -49.56 22.61 -20.70
CA LYS A 739 -50.15 23.27 -21.88
C LYS A 739 -50.85 24.58 -21.52
N ALA A 740 -51.46 24.66 -20.34
CA ALA A 740 -52.09 25.90 -19.87
C ALA A 740 -51.03 26.95 -19.50
N GLU A 741 -49.93 26.55 -18.86
CA GLU A 741 -48.85 27.49 -18.51
C GLU A 741 -48.08 27.97 -19.75
N HIS A 742 -47.87 27.11 -20.75
CA HIS A 742 -47.24 27.50 -22.02
C HIS A 742 -48.14 28.40 -22.88
N ALA A 743 -49.47 28.20 -22.84
CA ALA A 743 -50.43 29.10 -23.49
C ALA A 743 -50.50 30.46 -22.77
N LEU A 744 -50.44 30.49 -21.44
CA LEU A 744 -50.44 31.72 -20.65
C LEU A 744 -49.14 32.52 -20.84
N LYS A 745 -47.98 31.86 -20.95
CA LYS A 745 -46.68 32.49 -21.26
C LYS A 745 -46.64 33.03 -22.69
N LYS A 746 -47.23 32.32 -23.67
CA LYS A 746 -47.34 32.79 -25.05
C LYS A 746 -48.27 34.01 -25.17
N ALA A 747 -49.42 33.98 -24.50
CA ALA A 747 -50.34 35.13 -24.46
C ALA A 747 -49.72 36.35 -23.74
N ARG A 748 -48.91 36.16 -22.69
CA ARG A 748 -48.19 37.25 -22.02
C ARG A 748 -47.07 37.85 -22.89
N ALA A 749 -46.39 37.03 -23.68
CA ALA A 749 -45.36 37.49 -24.61
C ALA A 749 -45.97 38.25 -25.80
N GLU A 750 -47.12 37.80 -26.32
CA GLU A 750 -47.85 38.49 -27.39
C GLU A 750 -48.49 39.80 -26.88
N LEU A 751 -48.97 39.85 -25.63
CA LEU A 751 -49.48 41.09 -25.01
C LEU A 751 -48.36 42.11 -24.72
N ALA A 752 -47.16 41.64 -24.34
CA ALA A 752 -45.99 42.50 -24.12
C ALA A 752 -45.40 43.04 -25.44
N ALA A 753 -45.51 42.28 -26.53
CA ALA A 753 -45.14 42.74 -27.88
C ALA A 753 -46.18 43.70 -28.48
N ALA A 754 -47.44 43.63 -28.06
CA ALA A 754 -48.51 44.53 -28.51
C ALA A 754 -48.60 45.86 -27.72
N LEU A 755 -47.87 45.98 -26.61
CA LEU A 755 -47.87 47.16 -25.71
C LEU A 755 -46.54 47.92 -25.69
N GLY A 756 -45.62 47.60 -26.62
CA GLY A 756 -44.28 48.16 -26.69
C GLY A 756 -44.00 48.89 -28.00
N ASP A 757 -44.84 49.85 -28.35
CA ASP A 757 -44.54 50.94 -29.30
C ASP A 757 -45.54 52.07 -29.03
N ASP A 758 -45.18 52.96 -28.10
CA ASP A 758 -45.55 54.37 -28.03
C ASP A 758 -45.25 54.90 -26.63
N ILE A 759 -44.24 55.76 -26.53
CA ILE A 759 -44.28 57.07 -25.85
C ILE A 759 -42.86 57.67 -25.95
N ASP A 760 -42.72 58.59 -26.90
CA ASP A 760 -41.78 59.71 -26.88
C ASP A 760 -42.20 60.72 -25.78
N VAL A 761 -41.22 61.16 -24.98
CA VAL A 761 -40.92 62.53 -24.46
C VAL A 761 -40.03 62.41 -23.23
#